data_AF-A0A1V4LXD5-F1
#
_entry.id   AF-A0A1V4LXD5-F1
#
_cell.length_a   1.000
_cell.length_b   1.000
_cell.length_c   1.000
_cell.angle_alpha   90.00
_cell.angle_beta   90.00
_cell.angle_gamma   90.00
#
_symmetry.space_group_name_H-M   'P 1'
#
loop_
_entity.id
_entity.type
_entity.pdbx_description
1 polymer ?
#
loop_
_entity_poly.entity_id
_entity_poly.type
_entity_poly.pdbx_seq_one_letter_code
_entity_poly.pdbx_strand_id
1 'polypeptide(L)'
;MIRRSLRRSLPSVFALMFAAPVLAAPAGQQTLFNFVRPADVVQVATQDASLPQSNAEQTAEGEVLRRVTFNPVAQPTLRLSPQTGAWDWSQSGFMSLRIQSAMNWAVTLYVKIQSNDGKILVSRVDLPAGPAQTLLVPLQPFTPLSLGMKAGPPMPMTFDGQRVLLASSAGELERSQVVSVTLSMDQPKVAQSILLERFGVQEGDAVTKAAYGGLVDAYGQSTRAKWPEKIGNDEQLKSAAAKEQQQLKTWLAERRKSSLDTFGGWDKGPAFKASGFFRTEKSDGRWYLVTPEGHPFYSLGVNTVTPDVNRTYIAGREWMFESLPKPDELLASHYGEGDNRGGNGADQGRGYNAGRWYDFYGANLQRLYGEPCALGSDTKAGVAEAAKADAVEATVEKGAEQLAPLVATESKAGVAEAAKSDAVEATIEKAAVAQPCKALVDEKQWASHALDRLQAWGFNTVGNWSAPVLANADRMPYTLPLSIVGDYASISTGNDWWGGMPDPFDPRFAMATERAVAIAARDHRDDPWLIGYFADNELAWAGPGDDPKARYALAYGTLKMTTDVPAKRAFLKQLRDKYRNQAGLSKAWGIDLPAWELMEDPGFVPPLPSAEYPEIEADFKYFQKVFADTYFKTISDSLKWHAPNQLLLGGRFAISTPEAVASCAQYCDVLSFNMYTLQPQDGYDFAALRSLDKPVLITEFNFGSADRGPFWGGVTQLAKEEDRGPAYANFLKQAMNEPSIVGVHWFQYLDQPVTGRLQDGENGHFGLVGITDLPFQGFVDSVRKSNLAMVDQWSKEAGKGKAEAEKASHDAAGGRQGDAGKGPGQGAGQAGGHSADGH
;
A
#
# COMPACT_ATOMS: atom_id res chain seq x y z
N MET A 1 -31.51 67.55 58.38
CA MET A 1 -31.67 66.36 59.25
C MET A 1 -30.39 65.53 59.10
N ILE A 2 -29.37 65.65 59.95
CA ILE A 2 -29.17 64.97 61.27
C ILE A 2 -29.15 63.44 61.06
N ARG A 3 -28.09 62.63 61.25
CA ARG A 3 -26.91 62.53 62.18
C ARG A 3 -25.80 61.66 61.52
N ARG A 4 -24.48 61.94 61.62
CA ARG A 4 -23.45 61.42 62.59
C ARG A 4 -23.43 59.86 62.72
N SER A 5 -22.34 59.08 62.75
CA SER A 5 -20.90 59.29 63.09
C SER A 5 -20.04 58.00 62.94
N LEU A 6 -18.81 58.14 62.39
CA LEU A 6 -17.48 57.69 62.87
C LEU A 6 -17.24 56.41 63.73
N ARG A 7 -16.24 55.62 63.25
CA ARG A 7 -14.99 55.06 63.89
C ARG A 7 -14.92 53.69 64.62
N ARG A 8 -13.90 52.91 64.16
CA ARG A 8 -12.95 51.94 64.81
C ARG A 8 -13.55 50.59 65.29
N SER A 9 -12.97 49.40 65.05
CA SER A 9 -11.59 48.91 65.28
C SER A 9 -11.29 47.53 64.59
N LEU A 10 -10.00 47.27 64.29
CA LEU A 10 -9.30 46.01 63.81
C LEU A 10 -9.46 44.77 64.76
N PRO A 11 -8.87 43.54 64.52
CA PRO A 11 -8.18 42.90 63.36
C PRO A 11 -8.54 41.39 63.11
N SER A 12 -7.99 40.82 62.01
CA SER A 12 -7.48 39.43 61.77
C SER A 12 -8.22 38.18 62.31
N VAL A 13 -8.50 37.20 61.43
CA VAL A 13 -7.95 35.81 61.34
C VAL A 13 -8.82 35.00 60.34
N PHE A 14 -8.17 34.05 59.64
CA PHE A 14 -8.67 33.00 58.72
C PHE A 14 -8.61 33.27 57.21
N ALA A 15 -7.43 33.03 56.65
CA ALA A 15 -7.29 32.52 55.29
C ALA A 15 -6.16 31.47 55.29
N LEU A 16 -6.54 30.19 55.36
CA LEU A 16 -5.66 29.07 55.13
C LEU A 16 -6.45 27.97 54.41
N MET A 17 -5.83 27.46 53.34
CA MET A 17 -6.15 26.26 52.56
C MET A 17 -7.13 26.41 51.38
N PHE A 18 -6.55 26.72 50.21
CA PHE A 18 -6.78 25.95 48.99
C PHE A 18 -5.44 25.78 48.27
N ALA A 19 -4.72 24.71 48.58
CA ALA A 19 -3.61 24.24 47.75
C ALA A 19 -4.17 23.13 46.84
N ALA A 20 -4.13 23.35 45.52
CA ALA A 20 -4.41 22.31 44.53
C ALA A 20 -3.34 21.21 44.61
N PRO A 21 -3.68 19.94 44.32
CA PRO A 21 -2.72 18.85 44.42
C PRO A 21 -1.65 19.00 43.33
N VAL A 22 -0.39 19.07 43.76
CA VAL A 22 0.78 18.91 42.88
C VAL A 22 0.84 17.43 42.51
N LEU A 23 0.55 17.09 41.24
CA LEU A 23 0.81 15.75 40.71
C LEU A 23 2.32 15.48 40.80
N ALA A 24 2.72 14.54 41.66
CA ALA A 24 4.09 14.08 41.75
C ALA A 24 4.56 13.52 40.41
N ALA A 25 5.82 13.76 40.04
CA ALA A 25 6.41 13.15 38.85
C ALA A 25 6.42 11.61 39.02
N PRO A 26 6.11 10.84 37.98
CA PRO A 26 6.22 9.38 38.01
C PRO A 26 7.65 8.95 38.41
N ALA A 27 7.75 7.83 39.14
CA ALA A 27 9.03 7.26 39.54
C ALA A 27 9.91 6.98 38.30
N GLY A 28 11.20 7.32 38.36
CA GLY A 28 12.14 7.14 37.24
C GLY A 28 12.22 8.29 36.23
N GLN A 29 11.47 9.39 36.42
CA GLN A 29 11.58 10.60 35.59
C GLN A 29 12.61 11.60 36.16
N GLN A 30 13.61 11.95 35.36
CA GLN A 30 14.55 13.03 35.66
C GLN A 30 14.13 14.30 34.92
N THR A 31 13.69 15.33 35.66
CA THR A 31 13.45 16.66 35.09
C THR A 31 14.78 17.41 34.92
N LEU A 32 15.08 17.83 33.69
CA LEU A 32 16.28 18.61 33.36
C LEU A 32 15.98 20.11 33.27
N PHE A 33 14.80 20.48 32.78
CA PHE A 33 14.41 21.88 32.64
C PHE A 33 12.91 22.07 32.81
N ASN A 34 12.53 23.21 33.40
CA ASN A 34 11.14 23.64 33.49
C ASN A 34 11.02 25.03 32.85
N PHE A 35 10.24 25.14 31.78
CA PHE A 35 10.06 26.38 31.02
C PHE A 35 9.33 27.48 31.81
N VAL A 36 8.50 27.10 32.78
CA VAL A 36 7.74 28.01 33.66
C VAL A 36 8.57 28.46 34.85
N ARG A 37 9.43 27.57 35.38
CA ARG A 37 10.36 27.83 36.48
C ARG A 37 11.77 27.42 36.06
N PRO A 38 12.45 28.25 35.26
CA PRO A 38 13.75 27.90 34.69
C PRO A 38 14.76 27.57 35.78
N ALA A 39 15.45 26.46 35.63
CA ALA A 39 16.65 26.14 36.39
C ALA A 39 17.87 26.43 35.50
N ASP A 40 18.98 26.85 36.09
CA ASP A 40 20.16 27.29 35.33
C ASP A 40 20.91 26.16 34.61
N VAL A 41 20.43 24.92 34.59
CA VAL A 41 21.16 23.75 34.07
C VAL A 41 21.01 23.50 32.55
N VAL A 42 20.08 24.18 31.87
CA VAL A 42 19.86 24.06 30.41
C VAL A 42 19.88 25.44 29.75
N GLN A 43 20.65 25.56 28.67
CA GLN A 43 20.63 26.71 27.78
C GLN A 43 19.50 26.57 26.77
N VAL A 44 18.74 27.64 26.57
CA VAL A 44 17.63 27.71 25.62
C VAL A 44 17.93 28.80 24.59
N ALA A 45 18.04 28.41 23.33
CA ALA A 45 18.26 29.32 22.21
C ALA A 45 17.13 29.18 21.18
N THR A 46 16.77 30.27 20.53
CA THR A 46 15.83 30.26 19.41
C THR A 46 16.49 30.84 18.16
N GLN A 47 16.12 30.30 17.00
CA GLN A 47 16.44 30.87 15.69
C GLN A 47 15.15 30.96 14.91
N ASP A 48 14.79 32.16 14.44
CA ASP A 48 13.52 32.43 13.77
C ASP A 48 12.28 31.93 14.56
N ALA A 49 12.42 31.89 15.89
CA ALA A 49 11.37 31.59 16.82
C ALA A 49 11.47 32.54 18.03
N SER A 50 10.35 32.77 18.70
CA SER A 50 10.26 33.63 19.87
C SER A 50 9.82 32.86 21.11
N LEU A 51 10.54 33.07 22.21
CA LEU A 51 10.22 32.56 23.55
C LEU A 51 10.16 33.76 24.51
N PRO A 52 8.98 34.37 24.73
CA PRO A 52 8.85 35.52 25.62
C PRO A 52 9.31 35.18 27.06
N GLN A 53 10.04 36.08 27.71
CA GLN A 53 10.60 35.86 29.05
C GLN A 53 9.56 35.86 30.18
N SER A 54 8.40 36.50 29.99
CA SER A 54 7.47 36.83 31.08
C SER A 54 6.14 36.08 31.09
N ASN A 55 5.77 35.33 30.04
CA ASN A 55 4.38 34.89 29.84
C ASN A 55 4.25 33.37 29.93
N ALA A 56 3.95 32.88 31.13
CA ALA A 56 3.33 31.57 31.28
C ALA A 56 1.82 31.70 31.04
N GLU A 57 1.23 30.71 30.40
CA GLU A 57 -0.16 30.67 30.01
C GLU A 57 -0.86 29.52 30.73
N GLN A 58 -2.02 29.81 31.27
CA GLN A 58 -2.88 28.78 31.82
C GLN A 58 -3.71 28.17 30.68
N THR A 59 -3.62 26.86 30.52
CA THR A 59 -4.43 26.10 29.57
C THR A 59 -5.87 25.99 30.06
N ALA A 60 -6.76 25.53 29.18
CA ALA A 60 -8.16 25.26 29.53
C ALA A 60 -8.31 24.27 30.71
N GLU A 61 -7.34 23.37 30.91
CA GLU A 61 -7.33 22.39 32.01
C GLU A 61 -6.57 22.89 33.25
N GLY A 62 -6.16 24.15 33.26
CA GLY A 62 -5.53 24.78 34.41
C GLY A 62 -4.02 24.57 34.53
N GLU A 63 -3.40 23.77 33.64
CA GLU A 63 -1.94 23.63 33.56
C GLU A 63 -1.29 24.93 33.11
N VAL A 64 -0.12 25.25 33.66
CA VAL A 64 0.65 26.44 33.32
C VAL A 64 1.80 26.01 32.43
N LEU A 65 1.85 26.51 31.19
CA LEU A 65 2.90 26.22 30.21
C LEU A 65 3.42 27.50 29.57
N ARG A 66 4.53 27.45 28.85
CA ARG A 66 5.15 28.61 28.21
C ARG A 66 5.11 28.51 26.70
N ARG A 67 4.69 29.59 26.04
CA ARG A 67 4.58 29.65 24.58
C ARG A 67 5.92 29.83 23.88
N VAL A 68 6.11 29.04 22.83
CA VAL A 68 7.14 29.23 21.80
C VAL A 68 6.41 29.46 20.48
N THR A 69 6.81 30.47 19.71
CA THR A 69 6.22 30.77 18.39
C THR A 69 7.29 30.66 17.31
N PHE A 70 7.07 29.78 16.34
CA PHE A 70 7.91 29.52 15.18
C PHE A 70 7.46 30.39 14.00
N ASN A 71 8.36 31.16 13.40
CA ASN A 71 8.05 32.05 12.27
C ASN A 71 7.95 31.26 10.95
N PRO A 72 7.21 31.76 9.93
CA PRO A 72 7.05 31.10 8.63
C PRO A 72 8.29 31.20 7.74
N VAL A 73 9.39 30.61 8.18
CA VAL A 73 10.67 30.51 7.45
C VAL A 73 11.06 29.06 7.22
N ALA A 74 12.15 28.78 6.50
CA ALA A 74 12.52 27.42 6.09
C ALA A 74 12.65 26.42 7.26
N GLN A 75 13.38 26.77 8.33
CA GLN A 75 13.44 25.94 9.55
C GLN A 75 13.58 26.81 10.80
N PRO A 76 12.48 27.36 11.35
CA PRO A 76 12.52 27.98 12.68
C PRO A 76 12.81 26.92 13.74
N THR A 77 13.63 27.27 14.75
CA THR A 77 14.09 26.30 15.76
C THR A 77 14.06 26.82 17.20
N LEU A 78 13.86 25.89 18.13
CA LEU A 78 14.15 26.01 19.55
C LEU A 78 15.18 24.94 19.90
N ARG A 79 16.33 25.35 20.42
CA ARG A 79 17.43 24.46 20.79
C ARG A 79 17.65 24.47 22.30
N LEU A 80 17.75 23.28 22.88
CA LEU A 80 18.10 23.01 24.26
C LEU A 80 19.49 22.37 24.31
N SER A 81 20.39 22.90 25.13
CA SER A 81 21.75 22.39 25.31
C SER A 81 22.16 22.40 26.79
N PRO A 82 23.09 21.51 27.22
CA PRO A 82 23.65 21.58 28.56
C PRO A 82 24.41 22.90 28.74
N GLN A 83 24.48 23.43 29.97
CA GLN A 83 25.35 24.59 30.26
C GLN A 83 26.83 24.30 30.00
N THR A 84 27.27 23.09 30.33
CA THR A 84 28.64 22.62 30.18
C THR A 84 28.65 21.15 29.78
N GLY A 85 29.62 20.75 28.96
CA GLY A 85 29.83 19.36 28.58
C GLY A 85 28.67 18.75 27.77
N ALA A 86 28.26 17.54 28.16
CA ALA A 86 27.20 16.76 27.54
C ALA A 86 26.31 16.13 28.62
N TRP A 87 25.07 15.81 28.30
CA TRP A 87 24.23 14.98 29.16
C TRP A 87 24.54 13.49 28.95
N ASP A 88 24.63 12.75 30.06
CA ASP A 88 24.68 11.29 30.04
C ASP A 88 23.27 10.72 30.26
N TRP A 89 22.69 10.19 29.19
CA TRP A 89 21.38 9.53 29.14
C TRP A 89 21.50 8.03 28.91
N SER A 90 22.66 7.42 29.17
CA SER A 90 22.90 5.98 28.96
C SER A 90 21.91 5.08 29.71
N GLN A 91 21.40 5.54 30.85
CA GLN A 91 20.41 4.82 31.67
C GLN A 91 18.96 5.17 31.34
N SER A 92 18.70 6.06 30.38
CA SER A 92 17.34 6.50 30.01
C SER A 92 16.90 5.88 28.70
N GLY A 93 15.63 5.51 28.61
CA GLY A 93 15.01 5.00 27.38
C GLY A 93 14.43 6.12 26.51
N PHE A 94 13.96 7.21 27.12
CA PHE A 94 13.17 8.24 26.44
C PHE A 94 13.57 9.64 26.87
N MET A 95 13.56 10.57 25.92
CA MET A 95 13.38 12.00 26.20
C MET A 95 11.90 12.25 26.46
N SER A 96 11.59 13.02 27.50
CA SER A 96 10.23 13.45 27.86
C SER A 96 10.06 14.96 27.71
N LEU A 97 8.91 15.37 27.17
CA LEU A 97 8.54 16.78 27.04
C LEU A 97 7.04 16.96 27.27
N ARG A 98 6.65 17.71 28.31
CA ARG A 98 5.26 18.15 28.48
C ARG A 98 4.97 19.28 27.50
N ILE A 99 4.06 19.02 26.57
CA ILE A 99 3.82 19.85 25.38
C ILE A 99 2.33 19.95 25.05
N GLN A 100 1.92 21.07 24.48
CA GLN A 100 0.60 21.27 23.87
C GLN A 100 0.72 22.02 22.55
N SER A 101 -0.10 21.69 21.55
CA SER A 101 -0.30 22.60 20.42
C SER A 101 -1.05 23.83 20.92
N ALA A 102 -0.54 25.02 20.61
CA ALA A 102 -1.24 26.27 20.90
C ALA A 102 -2.11 26.72 19.72
N MET A 103 -2.30 25.84 18.74
CA MET A 103 -3.16 26.02 17.57
C MET A 103 -4.45 25.22 17.78
N ASN A 104 -5.52 25.58 17.06
CA ASN A 104 -6.75 24.77 16.99
C ASN A 104 -6.67 23.63 15.96
N TRP A 105 -5.47 23.36 15.43
CA TRP A 105 -5.15 22.24 14.53
C TRP A 105 -3.87 21.52 14.96
N ALA A 106 -3.61 20.34 14.40
CA ALA A 106 -2.41 19.57 14.65
C ALA A 106 -1.19 20.19 13.97
N VAL A 107 -0.03 20.21 14.63
CA VAL A 107 1.23 20.74 14.06
C VAL A 107 2.26 19.62 13.90
N THR A 108 3.01 19.61 12.81
CA THR A 108 4.13 18.68 12.62
C THR A 108 5.41 19.28 13.19
N LEU A 109 5.99 18.61 14.16
CA LEU A 109 7.22 19.01 14.85
C LEU A 109 8.32 17.99 14.57
N TYR A 110 9.53 18.47 14.26
CA TYR A 110 10.73 17.65 14.20
C TYR A 110 11.53 17.82 15.48
N VAL A 111 11.82 16.71 16.16
CA VAL A 111 12.72 16.64 17.31
C VAL A 111 14.03 16.01 16.84
N LYS A 112 15.13 16.75 16.94
CA LYS A 112 16.49 16.25 16.66
C LYS A 112 17.29 16.18 17.95
N ILE A 113 17.81 14.99 18.28
CA ILE A 113 18.69 14.78 19.43
C ILE A 113 20.07 14.47 18.87
N GLN A 114 21.09 15.23 19.26
CA GLN A 114 22.44 15.12 18.73
C GLN A 114 23.43 14.80 19.83
N SER A 115 24.32 13.84 19.59
CA SER A 115 25.48 13.54 20.43
C SER A 115 26.74 14.27 19.95
N ASN A 116 27.74 14.33 20.84
CA ASN A 116 28.98 15.05 20.62
C ASN A 116 29.82 14.51 19.43
N ASP A 117 29.63 13.24 19.08
CA ASP A 117 30.24 12.58 17.91
C ASP A 117 29.54 12.94 16.58
N GLY A 118 28.50 13.78 16.61
CA GLY A 118 27.77 14.22 15.43
C GLY A 118 26.63 13.29 15.00
N LYS A 119 26.40 12.17 15.69
CA LYS A 119 25.23 11.31 15.42
C LYS A 119 23.94 12.02 15.82
N ILE A 120 22.89 11.77 15.05
CA ILE A 120 21.60 12.43 15.21
C ILE A 120 20.48 11.38 15.18
N LEU A 121 19.60 11.48 16.17
CA LEU A 121 18.30 10.83 16.19
C LEU A 121 17.22 11.85 15.85
N VAL A 122 16.31 11.49 14.95
CA VAL A 122 15.24 12.37 14.45
C VAL A 122 13.88 11.73 14.68
N SER A 123 12.93 12.53 15.16
CA SER A 123 11.53 12.17 15.30
C SER A 123 10.65 13.19 14.60
N ARG A 124 9.76 12.72 13.72
CA ARG A 124 8.63 13.50 13.20
C ARG A 124 7.42 13.25 14.11
N VAL A 125 6.87 14.30 14.67
CA VAL A 125 5.79 14.25 15.66
C VAL A 125 4.61 15.05 15.13
N ASP A 126 3.49 14.38 14.86
CA ASP A 126 2.23 15.03 14.58
C ASP A 126 1.53 15.34 15.92
N LEU A 127 1.70 16.57 16.41
CA LEU A 127 1.20 17.03 17.69
C LEU A 127 -0.26 17.51 17.55
N PRO A 128 -1.26 16.78 18.06
CA PRO A 128 -2.66 17.18 17.95
C PRO A 128 -2.97 18.46 18.74
N ALA A 129 -4.09 19.09 18.37
CA ALA A 129 -4.73 20.14 19.16
C ALA A 129 -5.36 19.58 20.45
N GLY A 130 -5.66 20.45 21.41
CA GLY A 130 -6.23 20.04 22.69
C GLY A 130 -5.14 19.70 23.71
N PRO A 131 -5.52 19.18 24.90
CA PRO A 131 -4.80 19.47 26.13
C PRO A 131 -3.37 18.96 26.16
N ALA A 132 -2.60 19.52 27.10
CA ALA A 132 -1.20 19.18 27.27
C ALA A 132 -1.01 17.67 27.46
N GLN A 133 0.08 17.18 26.88
CA GLN A 133 0.43 15.78 26.84
C GLN A 133 1.93 15.61 27.01
N THR A 134 2.34 14.42 27.42
CA THR A 134 3.75 14.07 27.59
C THR A 134 4.23 13.41 26.30
N LEU A 135 5.00 14.16 25.51
CA LEU A 135 5.73 13.62 24.37
C LEU A 135 6.90 12.78 24.87
N LEU A 136 6.97 11.54 24.41
CA LEU A 136 8.09 10.63 24.66
C LEU A 136 8.77 10.32 23.33
N VAL A 137 10.06 10.66 23.25
CA VAL A 137 10.92 10.33 22.09
C VAL A 137 11.88 9.22 22.52
N PRO A 138 11.80 8.02 21.92
CA PRO A 138 12.75 6.95 22.20
C PRO A 138 14.18 7.42 21.89
N LEU A 139 15.14 7.11 22.77
CA LEU A 139 16.55 7.50 22.62
C LEU A 139 17.38 6.48 21.81
N GLN A 140 16.70 5.46 21.27
CA GLN A 140 17.21 4.51 20.29
C GLN A 140 16.26 4.49 19.09
N PRO A 141 16.69 4.04 17.90
CA PRO A 141 15.81 3.91 16.75
C PRO A 141 14.64 3.00 17.05
N PHE A 142 13.42 3.52 16.87
CA PHE A 142 12.19 2.81 17.17
C PHE A 142 11.08 3.30 16.25
N THR A 143 10.50 2.38 15.50
CA THR A 143 9.39 2.65 14.60
C THR A 143 8.38 1.50 14.67
N PRO A 144 7.10 1.72 14.29
CA PRO A 144 6.17 0.61 14.08
C PRO A 144 6.77 -0.47 13.16
N LEU A 145 7.55 -0.08 12.15
CA LEU A 145 8.14 -0.99 11.18
C LEU A 145 9.22 -1.88 11.82
N SER A 146 10.00 -1.36 12.77
CA SER A 146 10.91 -2.18 13.58
C SER A 146 10.17 -3.22 14.44
N LEU A 147 8.87 -3.01 14.68
CA LEU A 147 7.95 -3.97 15.30
C LEU A 147 7.12 -4.75 14.28
N GLY A 148 7.49 -4.75 12.99
CA GLY A 148 6.82 -5.51 11.93
C GLY A 148 5.51 -4.91 11.40
N MET A 149 5.21 -3.64 11.71
CA MET A 149 3.96 -2.96 11.35
C MET A 149 4.19 -1.69 10.54
N LYS A 150 3.40 -1.46 9.49
CA LYS A 150 3.49 -0.21 8.71
C LYS A 150 3.10 1.02 9.54
N ALA A 151 2.08 0.90 10.38
CA ALA A 151 1.63 1.95 11.29
C ALA A 151 1.43 1.43 12.73
N GLY A 152 1.67 2.30 13.71
CA GLY A 152 1.48 2.00 15.13
C GLY A 152 0.11 2.43 15.64
N PRO A 153 -0.28 2.02 16.86
CA PRO A 153 -1.59 2.33 17.43
C PRO A 153 -1.85 3.85 17.52
N PRO A 154 -3.12 4.28 17.53
CA PRO A 154 -3.47 5.69 17.60
C PRO A 154 -2.85 6.38 18.80
N MET A 155 -2.32 7.58 18.57
CA MET A 155 -1.76 8.45 19.59
C MET A 155 -2.53 9.78 19.62
N PRO A 156 -2.62 10.43 20.79
CA PRO A 156 -2.05 10.05 22.07
C PRO A 156 -2.86 8.97 22.79
N MET A 157 -2.22 8.23 23.68
CA MET A 157 -2.87 7.27 24.57
C MET A 157 -2.95 7.78 26.01
N THR A 158 -3.79 7.15 26.83
CA THR A 158 -3.78 7.38 28.29
C THR A 158 -2.92 6.33 28.97
N PHE A 159 -1.97 6.75 29.79
CA PHE A 159 -1.11 5.90 30.61
C PHE A 159 -0.98 6.51 32.00
N ASP A 160 -1.29 5.75 33.05
CA ASP A 160 -1.32 6.22 34.45
C ASP A 160 -2.10 7.53 34.66
N GLY A 161 -3.23 7.65 33.97
CA GLY A 161 -4.09 8.85 34.03
C GLY A 161 -3.54 10.07 33.29
N GLN A 162 -2.41 9.95 32.60
CA GLN A 162 -1.80 11.02 31.80
C GLN A 162 -1.93 10.74 30.30
N ARG A 163 -2.09 11.82 29.52
CA ARG A 163 -2.02 11.76 28.06
C ARG A 163 -0.57 11.68 27.61
N VAL A 164 -0.23 10.62 26.89
CA VAL A 164 1.11 10.32 26.39
C VAL A 164 1.10 10.23 24.88
N LEU A 165 2.07 10.91 24.26
CA LEU A 165 2.34 10.86 22.82
C LEU A 165 3.69 10.17 22.63
N LEU A 166 3.67 8.87 22.30
CA LEU A 166 4.87 8.11 22.00
C LEU A 166 5.26 8.33 20.53
N ALA A 167 6.41 8.97 20.29
CA ALA A 167 6.93 9.22 18.96
C ALA A 167 7.74 8.04 18.42
N SER A 168 7.95 8.03 17.11
CA SER A 168 8.97 7.21 16.45
C SER A 168 10.28 7.98 16.33
N SER A 169 11.40 7.27 16.27
CA SER A 169 12.75 7.82 16.15
C SER A 169 13.57 7.03 15.13
N ALA A 170 14.38 7.72 14.34
CA ALA A 170 15.29 7.13 13.36
C ALA A 170 16.65 7.84 13.39
N GLY A 171 17.72 7.14 12.98
CA GLY A 171 19.09 7.65 13.02
C GLY A 171 19.95 6.92 14.06
N GLU A 172 20.93 7.60 14.64
CA GLU A 172 21.82 7.03 15.66
C GLU A 172 22.09 8.05 16.77
N LEU A 173 22.39 7.59 17.97
CA LEU A 173 22.70 8.46 19.10
C LEU A 173 23.68 7.81 20.07
N GLU A 174 24.76 8.50 20.42
CA GLU A 174 25.59 8.13 21.56
C GLU A 174 25.00 8.76 22.85
N ARG A 175 24.20 7.96 23.58
CA ARG A 175 23.41 8.44 24.72
C ARG A 175 24.26 8.93 25.88
N SER A 176 25.51 8.54 26.00
CA SER A 176 26.41 9.03 27.07
C SER A 176 26.93 10.45 26.83
N GLN A 177 26.74 11.01 25.63
CA GLN A 177 27.32 12.30 25.24
C GLN A 177 26.34 13.19 24.46
N VAL A 178 25.11 13.35 24.95
CA VAL A 178 24.09 14.17 24.26
C VAL A 178 24.38 15.67 24.45
N VAL A 179 24.44 16.43 23.36
CA VAL A 179 24.82 17.86 23.36
C VAL A 179 23.69 18.80 22.96
N SER A 180 22.63 18.31 22.32
CA SER A 180 21.43 19.13 22.09
C SER A 180 20.16 18.37 21.77
N VAL A 181 19.03 18.98 22.12
CA VAL A 181 17.70 18.68 21.59
C VAL A 181 17.20 19.90 20.82
N THR A 182 16.78 19.72 19.58
CA THR A 182 16.25 20.80 18.73
C THR A 182 14.83 20.47 18.31
N LEU A 183 13.89 21.38 18.62
CA LEU A 183 12.54 21.38 18.08
C LEU A 183 12.50 22.29 16.86
N SER A 184 11.92 21.82 15.77
CA SER A 184 11.85 22.58 14.51
C SER A 184 10.60 22.25 13.71
N MET A 185 10.22 23.16 12.82
CA MET A 185 9.14 22.95 11.83
C MET A 185 9.73 23.11 10.44
N ASP A 186 9.26 22.31 9.48
CA ASP A 186 9.72 22.40 8.09
C ASP A 186 8.81 23.36 7.30
N GLN A 187 9.36 24.52 6.96
CA GLN A 187 8.74 25.57 6.16
C GLN A 187 7.25 25.86 6.48
N PRO A 188 6.89 26.17 7.75
CA PRO A 188 5.51 26.48 8.11
C PRO A 188 4.98 27.67 7.30
N LYS A 189 3.77 27.56 6.75
CA LYS A 189 3.17 28.60 5.89
C LYS A 189 2.69 29.83 6.67
N VAL A 190 2.44 29.66 7.95
CA VAL A 190 2.03 30.71 8.90
C VAL A 190 2.81 30.53 10.19
N ALA A 191 2.87 31.57 11.02
CA ALA A 191 3.44 31.42 12.36
C ALA A 191 2.63 30.38 13.16
N GLN A 192 3.34 29.48 13.84
CA GLN A 192 2.74 28.39 14.62
C GLN A 192 3.32 28.37 16.02
N SER A 193 2.49 28.09 17.01
CA SER A 193 2.88 28.12 18.42
C SER A 193 2.66 26.77 19.10
N ILE A 194 3.56 26.43 20.02
CA ILE A 194 3.41 25.34 20.98
C ILE A 194 3.56 25.87 22.41
N LEU A 195 3.00 25.16 23.38
CA LEU A 195 3.21 25.41 24.81
C LEU A 195 4.09 24.31 25.40
N LEU A 196 5.09 24.67 26.21
CA LEU A 196 6.06 23.76 26.83
C LEU A 196 6.09 23.94 28.35
N GLU A 197 6.33 22.85 29.09
CA GLU A 197 6.48 22.91 30.55
C GLU A 197 7.74 22.19 31.04
N ARG A 198 7.72 20.86 31.15
CA ARG A 198 8.82 20.06 31.71
C ARG A 198 9.53 19.30 30.61
N PHE A 199 10.86 19.44 30.56
CA PHE A 199 11.77 18.70 29.70
C PHE A 199 12.67 17.81 30.57
N GLY A 200 12.88 16.58 30.15
CA GLY A 200 13.69 15.64 30.89
C GLY A 200 13.88 14.30 30.18
N VAL A 201 14.24 13.29 30.95
CA VAL A 201 14.39 11.90 30.50
C VAL A 201 13.71 10.94 31.47
N GLN A 202 13.37 9.75 30.98
CA GLN A 202 12.77 8.70 31.79
C GLN A 202 13.05 7.31 31.20
N GLU A 203 12.81 6.28 32.00
CA GLU A 203 12.56 4.93 31.50
C GLU A 203 11.26 4.89 30.66
N GLY A 204 11.06 3.87 29.83
CA GLY A 204 9.79 3.77 29.12
C GLY A 204 9.43 2.42 28.54
N ASP A 205 10.05 1.33 28.99
CA ASP A 205 9.61 -0.03 28.66
C ASP A 205 8.15 -0.25 29.00
N ALA A 206 7.69 0.29 30.14
CA ALA A 206 6.28 0.20 30.55
C ALA A 206 5.33 0.92 29.59
N VAL A 207 5.73 2.09 29.08
CA VAL A 207 4.91 2.85 28.12
C VAL A 207 4.87 2.14 26.77
N THR A 208 6.00 1.63 26.28
CA THR A 208 6.04 0.83 25.05
C THR A 208 5.16 -0.41 25.18
N LYS A 209 5.24 -1.13 26.30
CA LYS A 209 4.37 -2.28 26.58
C LYS A 209 2.89 -1.90 26.66
N ALA A 210 2.56 -0.75 27.26
CA ALA A 210 1.18 -0.29 27.30
C ALA A 210 0.66 0.13 25.91
N ALA A 211 1.50 0.78 25.09
CA ALA A 211 1.15 1.20 23.75
C ALA A 211 0.92 -0.01 22.83
N TYR A 212 1.86 -0.95 22.82
CA TYR A 212 1.93 -2.04 21.83
C TYR A 212 1.54 -3.43 22.37
N GLY A 213 1.30 -3.59 23.67
CA GLY A 213 0.93 -4.87 24.27
C GLY A 213 -0.56 -5.15 24.20
N GLY A 214 -0.94 -6.40 23.95
CA GLY A 214 -2.35 -6.81 23.80
C GLY A 214 -3.09 -5.95 22.78
N LEU A 215 -2.50 -5.68 21.61
CA LEU A 215 -3.13 -4.99 20.48
C LEU A 215 -4.20 -5.84 19.81
N VAL A 216 -4.09 -7.16 19.88
CA VAL A 216 -4.88 -8.11 19.10
C VAL A 216 -5.66 -9.03 20.05
N ASP A 217 -6.97 -9.10 19.87
CA ASP A 217 -7.84 -10.04 20.61
C ASP A 217 -7.85 -11.45 20.00
N ALA A 218 -8.59 -12.38 20.61
CA ALA A 218 -8.66 -13.78 20.17
C ALA A 218 -9.21 -13.98 18.73
N TYR A 219 -9.85 -12.96 18.16
CA TYR A 219 -10.42 -12.96 16.81
C TYR A 219 -9.51 -12.24 15.79
N GLY A 220 -8.35 -11.74 16.21
CA GLY A 220 -7.46 -10.97 15.35
C GLY A 220 -7.83 -9.48 15.25
N GLN A 221 -8.82 -9.02 16.01
CA GLN A 221 -9.30 -7.64 15.93
C GLN A 221 -8.48 -6.75 16.88
N SER A 222 -8.42 -5.45 16.55
CA SER A 222 -7.72 -4.49 17.40
C SER A 222 -8.46 -4.25 18.71
N THR A 223 -7.74 -4.26 19.82
CA THR A 223 -8.27 -3.94 21.16
C THR A 223 -8.36 -2.43 21.41
N ARG A 224 -7.79 -1.61 20.51
CA ARG A 224 -7.70 -0.15 20.66
C ARG A 224 -8.94 0.61 20.22
N ALA A 225 -9.83 -0.02 19.47
CA ALA A 225 -11.06 0.58 18.98
C ALA A 225 -12.29 -0.29 19.27
N LYS A 226 -13.45 0.35 19.22
CA LYS A 226 -14.77 -0.28 19.22
C LYS A 226 -15.55 0.26 18.03
N TRP A 227 -16.19 -0.63 17.29
CA TRP A 227 -17.00 -0.32 16.13
C TRP A 227 -18.21 -1.25 16.06
N PRO A 228 -19.25 -0.94 15.27
CA PRO A 228 -20.51 -1.69 15.27
C PRO A 228 -20.36 -3.18 14.93
N GLU A 229 -19.45 -3.52 14.02
CA GLU A 229 -19.23 -4.89 13.53
C GLU A 229 -18.28 -5.71 14.43
N LYS A 230 -17.70 -5.11 15.49
CA LYS A 230 -16.73 -5.80 16.34
C LYS A 230 -17.37 -6.97 17.08
N ILE A 231 -16.72 -8.12 17.02
CA ILE A 231 -17.19 -9.36 17.66
C ILE A 231 -16.51 -9.57 19.01
N GLY A 232 -17.29 -9.99 20.02
CA GLY A 232 -16.76 -10.38 21.33
C GLY A 232 -16.87 -11.87 21.65
N ASN A 233 -17.69 -12.63 20.90
CA ASN A 233 -17.85 -14.08 21.08
C ASN A 233 -18.37 -14.78 19.80
N ASP A 234 -18.33 -16.11 19.80
CA ASP A 234 -18.73 -16.94 18.67
C ASP A 234 -20.22 -16.84 18.34
N GLU A 235 -21.09 -16.62 19.33
CA GLU A 235 -22.53 -16.43 19.11
C GLU A 235 -22.80 -15.14 18.32
N GLN A 236 -22.09 -14.06 18.64
CA GLN A 236 -22.16 -12.80 17.91
C GLN A 236 -21.63 -12.98 16.48
N LEU A 237 -20.51 -13.68 16.31
CA LEU A 237 -19.92 -13.97 14.99
C LEU A 237 -20.92 -14.72 14.09
N LYS A 238 -21.47 -15.82 14.59
CA LYS A 238 -22.45 -16.65 13.86
C LYS A 238 -23.76 -15.90 13.59
N SER A 239 -24.23 -15.10 14.54
CA SER A 239 -25.43 -14.27 14.36
C SER A 239 -25.23 -13.21 13.28
N ALA A 240 -24.07 -12.55 13.23
CA ALA A 240 -23.74 -11.57 12.20
C ALA A 240 -23.64 -12.22 10.82
N ALA A 241 -22.94 -13.35 10.69
CA ALA A 241 -22.84 -14.09 9.44
C ALA A 241 -24.20 -14.58 8.93
N ALA A 242 -25.09 -15.05 9.82
CA ALA A 242 -26.45 -15.46 9.44
C ALA A 242 -27.29 -14.29 8.90
N LYS A 243 -27.15 -13.09 9.46
CA LYS A 243 -27.82 -11.88 8.97
C LYS A 243 -27.32 -11.50 7.57
N GLU A 244 -26.02 -11.54 7.37
CA GLU A 244 -25.41 -11.31 6.06
C GLU A 244 -25.94 -12.30 5.02
N GLN A 245 -25.93 -13.60 5.32
CA GLN A 245 -26.44 -14.63 4.40
C GLN A 245 -27.89 -14.36 3.96
N GLN A 246 -28.74 -13.87 4.87
CA GLN A 246 -30.11 -13.52 4.53
C GLN A 246 -30.18 -12.28 3.61
N GLN A 247 -29.31 -11.29 3.83
CA GLN A 247 -29.20 -10.13 2.96
C GLN A 247 -28.70 -10.49 1.55
N LEU A 248 -27.66 -11.32 1.46
CA LEU A 248 -27.10 -11.80 0.20
C LEU A 248 -28.16 -12.52 -0.65
N LYS A 249 -29.01 -13.35 -0.04
CA LYS A 249 -30.13 -14.00 -0.75
C LYS A 249 -31.06 -12.99 -1.43
N THR A 250 -31.39 -11.90 -0.75
CA THR A 250 -32.23 -10.83 -1.31
C THR A 250 -31.53 -10.13 -2.47
N TRP A 251 -30.28 -9.69 -2.28
CA TRP A 251 -29.53 -8.97 -3.31
C TRP A 251 -29.20 -9.83 -4.53
N LEU A 252 -28.92 -11.12 -4.36
CA LEU A 252 -28.74 -12.04 -5.48
C LEU A 252 -30.04 -12.27 -6.25
N ALA A 253 -31.18 -12.33 -5.56
CA ALA A 253 -32.49 -12.42 -6.22
C ALA A 253 -32.82 -11.16 -7.03
N GLU A 254 -32.37 -9.98 -6.57
CA GLU A 254 -32.44 -8.74 -7.35
C GLU A 254 -31.50 -8.78 -8.55
N ARG A 255 -30.24 -9.20 -8.36
CA ARG A 255 -29.25 -9.32 -9.44
C ARG A 255 -29.75 -10.20 -10.58
N ARG A 256 -30.36 -11.35 -10.29
CA ARG A 256 -30.90 -12.28 -11.30
C ARG A 256 -31.97 -11.66 -12.22
N LYS A 257 -32.53 -10.51 -11.86
CA LYS A 257 -33.49 -9.75 -12.69
C LYS A 257 -32.80 -8.70 -13.57
N SER A 258 -31.49 -8.50 -13.40
CA SER A 258 -30.70 -7.55 -14.18
C SER A 258 -30.50 -8.07 -15.60
N SER A 259 -30.32 -7.14 -16.53
CA SER A 259 -30.14 -7.43 -17.96
C SER A 259 -28.64 -7.65 -18.23
N LEU A 260 -28.13 -8.79 -17.76
CA LEU A 260 -26.73 -9.18 -17.86
C LEU A 260 -26.63 -10.53 -18.56
N ASP A 261 -25.62 -10.67 -19.41
CA ASP A 261 -25.27 -11.93 -20.03
C ASP A 261 -24.55 -12.89 -19.06
N THR A 262 -24.19 -14.08 -19.53
CA THR A 262 -23.50 -15.12 -18.74
C THR A 262 -22.23 -14.61 -18.07
N PHE A 263 -21.51 -13.71 -18.73
CA PHE A 263 -20.23 -13.16 -18.30
C PHE A 263 -20.39 -11.82 -17.57
N GLY A 264 -21.61 -11.36 -17.31
CA GLY A 264 -21.87 -10.09 -16.64
C GLY A 264 -21.74 -8.85 -17.54
N GLY A 265 -21.73 -9.02 -18.86
CA GLY A 265 -21.89 -7.95 -19.85
C GLY A 265 -23.34 -7.50 -19.98
N TRP A 266 -23.56 -6.29 -20.46
CA TRP A 266 -24.90 -5.71 -20.55
C TRP A 266 -25.59 -6.09 -21.88
N ASP A 267 -26.57 -6.99 -21.81
CA ASP A 267 -27.23 -7.62 -22.96
C ASP A 267 -28.18 -6.68 -23.75
N LYS A 268 -28.51 -5.50 -23.19
CA LYS A 268 -29.32 -4.46 -23.83
C LYS A 268 -28.51 -3.34 -24.48
N GLY A 269 -27.18 -3.46 -24.46
CA GLY A 269 -26.27 -2.47 -25.03
C GLY A 269 -26.07 -2.59 -26.55
N PRO A 270 -25.11 -1.82 -27.10
CA PRO A 270 -24.64 -2.03 -28.46
C PRO A 270 -24.17 -3.49 -28.61
N ALA A 271 -24.64 -4.16 -29.66
CA ALA A 271 -24.22 -5.52 -29.94
C ALA A 271 -22.93 -5.48 -30.74
N PHE A 272 -21.92 -6.20 -30.25
CA PHE A 272 -20.65 -6.41 -30.94
C PHE A 272 -20.56 -7.84 -31.46
N LYS A 273 -19.53 -8.13 -32.26
CA LYS A 273 -19.27 -9.51 -32.70
C LYS A 273 -18.91 -10.39 -31.49
N ALA A 274 -19.68 -11.46 -31.29
CA ALA A 274 -19.36 -12.54 -30.34
C ALA A 274 -18.17 -13.36 -30.85
N SER A 275 -17.03 -13.27 -30.16
CA SER A 275 -15.79 -14.00 -30.47
C SER A 275 -15.64 -15.30 -29.71
N GLY A 276 -16.45 -15.53 -28.66
CA GLY A 276 -16.21 -16.60 -27.69
C GLY A 276 -15.17 -16.27 -26.63
N PHE A 277 -14.55 -15.09 -26.68
CA PHE A 277 -13.52 -14.61 -25.74
C PHE A 277 -13.70 -13.12 -25.46
N PHE A 278 -13.19 -12.67 -24.32
CA PHE A 278 -13.09 -11.24 -24.01
C PHE A 278 -12.20 -10.53 -25.03
N ARG A 279 -12.59 -9.32 -25.40
CA ARG A 279 -11.82 -8.46 -26.29
C ARG A 279 -12.11 -6.99 -26.05
N THR A 280 -11.37 -6.12 -26.73
CA THR A 280 -11.60 -4.67 -26.68
C THR A 280 -12.24 -4.19 -27.98
N GLU A 281 -13.09 -3.18 -27.90
CA GLU A 281 -13.64 -2.48 -29.07
C GLU A 281 -13.92 -1.03 -28.74
N LYS A 282 -13.74 -0.13 -29.71
CA LYS A 282 -14.09 1.27 -29.58
C LYS A 282 -15.33 1.57 -30.41
N SER A 283 -16.35 2.14 -29.79
CA SER A 283 -17.59 2.60 -30.46
C SER A 283 -17.96 3.99 -29.95
N ASP A 284 -18.35 4.88 -30.86
CA ASP A 284 -18.82 6.24 -30.54
C ASP A 284 -17.87 7.03 -29.62
N GLY A 285 -16.56 6.87 -29.84
CA GLY A 285 -15.52 7.55 -29.07
C GLY A 285 -15.23 6.95 -27.69
N ARG A 286 -15.94 5.90 -27.27
CA ARG A 286 -15.73 5.19 -25.99
C ARG A 286 -15.14 3.79 -26.22
N TRP A 287 -14.22 3.41 -25.35
CA TRP A 287 -13.68 2.05 -25.30
C TRP A 287 -14.57 1.13 -24.46
N TYR A 288 -14.67 -0.12 -24.90
CA TYR A 288 -15.40 -1.20 -24.25
C TYR A 288 -14.50 -2.41 -24.09
N LEU A 289 -14.63 -3.12 -22.97
CA LEU A 289 -14.43 -4.56 -22.99
C LEU A 289 -15.71 -5.18 -23.59
N VAL A 290 -15.56 -6.29 -24.29
CA VAL A 290 -16.65 -7.02 -24.93
C VAL A 290 -16.60 -8.45 -24.42
N THR A 291 -17.73 -8.96 -23.94
CA THR A 291 -17.84 -10.33 -23.45
C THR A 291 -17.71 -11.35 -24.59
N PRO A 292 -17.47 -12.64 -24.27
CA PRO A 292 -17.54 -13.73 -25.23
C PRO A 292 -18.82 -13.75 -26.09
N GLU A 293 -19.94 -13.32 -25.53
CA GLU A 293 -21.26 -13.24 -26.19
C GLU A 293 -21.46 -11.97 -27.03
N GLY A 294 -20.48 -11.05 -27.05
CA GLY A 294 -20.54 -9.83 -27.87
C GLY A 294 -21.26 -8.66 -27.19
N HIS A 295 -21.40 -8.66 -25.87
CA HIS A 295 -22.03 -7.57 -25.13
C HIS A 295 -20.98 -6.65 -24.49
N PRO A 296 -21.28 -5.35 -24.34
CA PRO A 296 -20.38 -4.43 -23.65
C PRO A 296 -20.19 -4.87 -22.20
N PHE A 297 -18.96 -4.78 -21.72
CA PHE A 297 -18.55 -5.11 -20.36
C PHE A 297 -17.77 -3.95 -19.76
N TYR A 298 -18.08 -3.61 -18.50
CA TYR A 298 -17.26 -2.74 -17.68
C TYR A 298 -16.78 -3.54 -16.47
N SER A 299 -15.47 -3.70 -16.32
CA SER A 299 -14.91 -4.59 -15.30
C SER A 299 -14.90 -3.92 -13.93
N LEU A 300 -15.80 -4.34 -13.04
CA LEU A 300 -15.83 -3.98 -11.63
C LEU A 300 -15.25 -5.14 -10.83
N GLY A 301 -13.98 -5.01 -10.47
CA GLY A 301 -13.18 -6.07 -9.87
C GLY A 301 -12.82 -5.85 -8.41
N VAL A 302 -12.43 -6.93 -7.74
CA VAL A 302 -11.82 -6.92 -6.40
C VAL A 302 -10.57 -7.78 -6.44
N ASN A 303 -9.41 -7.24 -6.06
CA ASN A 303 -8.16 -7.98 -5.96
C ASN A 303 -8.05 -8.74 -4.64
N THR A 304 -7.14 -9.71 -4.63
CA THR A 304 -6.77 -10.54 -3.47
C THR A 304 -7.97 -11.15 -2.76
N VAL A 305 -8.93 -11.64 -3.54
CA VAL A 305 -10.03 -12.45 -3.00
C VAL A 305 -9.45 -13.82 -2.66
N THR A 306 -8.86 -13.94 -1.48
CA THR A 306 -8.19 -15.15 -0.99
C THR A 306 -8.20 -15.19 0.53
N PRO A 307 -8.27 -16.38 1.17
CA PRO A 307 -8.16 -16.50 2.61
C PRO A 307 -6.73 -16.32 3.14
N ASP A 308 -5.70 -16.35 2.29
CA ASP A 308 -4.31 -16.57 2.74
C ASP A 308 -3.48 -15.30 3.04
N VAL A 309 -4.04 -14.10 2.88
CA VAL A 309 -3.29 -12.83 2.99
C VAL A 309 -3.21 -12.25 4.40
N ASN A 310 -3.86 -12.89 5.38
CA ASN A 310 -4.08 -12.35 6.72
C ASN A 310 -3.30 -13.02 7.85
N ARG A 311 -2.18 -13.65 7.50
CA ARG A 311 -1.21 -14.21 8.45
C ARG A 311 -0.29 -13.10 8.98
N THR A 312 0.07 -13.20 10.26
CA THR A 312 1.01 -12.27 10.93
C THR A 312 2.04 -13.02 11.76
N TYR A 313 3.29 -12.57 11.76
CA TYR A 313 4.35 -13.13 12.58
C TYR A 313 4.09 -12.88 14.07
N ILE A 314 4.26 -13.90 14.89
CA ILE A 314 4.05 -13.82 16.34
C ILE A 314 5.35 -13.97 17.13
N ALA A 315 6.36 -14.64 16.55
CA ALA A 315 7.61 -14.95 17.23
C ALA A 315 8.28 -13.67 17.75
N GLY A 316 8.50 -13.60 19.06
CA GLY A 316 9.10 -12.43 19.73
C GLY A 316 8.17 -11.21 19.87
N ARG A 317 6.90 -11.33 19.45
CA ARG A 317 5.84 -10.33 19.59
C ARG A 317 4.60 -10.88 20.29
N GLU A 318 4.70 -12.01 20.99
CA GLU A 318 3.57 -12.69 21.64
C GLU A 318 2.83 -11.76 22.62
N TRP A 319 3.57 -10.86 23.27
CA TRP A 319 3.04 -9.84 24.17
C TRP A 319 2.10 -8.81 23.50
N MET A 320 2.08 -8.73 22.16
CA MET A 320 1.13 -7.91 21.40
C MET A 320 -0.26 -8.56 21.27
N PHE A 321 -0.43 -9.82 21.70
CA PHE A 321 -1.67 -10.58 21.56
C PHE A 321 -2.26 -10.84 22.96
N GLU A 322 -3.55 -10.55 23.17
CA GLU A 322 -4.22 -10.82 24.46
C GLU A 322 -4.28 -12.31 24.76
N SER A 323 -4.50 -13.11 23.71
CA SER A 323 -4.42 -14.56 23.77
C SER A 323 -4.06 -15.13 22.40
N LEU A 324 -3.31 -16.22 22.44
CA LEU A 324 -2.99 -17.06 21.29
C LEU A 324 -3.37 -18.51 21.67
N PRO A 325 -3.88 -19.33 20.74
CA PRO A 325 -4.34 -20.67 21.09
C PRO A 325 -3.22 -21.54 21.67
N LYS A 326 -3.55 -22.30 22.71
CA LYS A 326 -2.62 -23.27 23.28
C LYS A 326 -2.45 -24.48 22.36
N PRO A 327 -1.32 -25.21 22.41
CA PRO A 327 -1.07 -26.33 21.49
C PRO A 327 -2.13 -27.44 21.47
N ASP A 328 -2.89 -27.61 22.55
CA ASP A 328 -3.96 -28.60 22.69
C ASP A 328 -5.34 -28.09 22.29
N GLU A 329 -5.48 -26.81 21.94
CA GLU A 329 -6.72 -26.19 21.48
C GLU A 329 -6.93 -26.37 19.96
N LEU A 330 -8.18 -26.51 19.53
CA LEU A 330 -8.51 -26.80 18.11
C LEU A 330 -7.98 -25.75 17.13
N LEU A 331 -7.93 -24.48 17.55
CA LEU A 331 -7.48 -23.36 16.73
C LEU A 331 -5.95 -23.26 16.62
N ALA A 332 -5.18 -24.11 17.32
CA ALA A 332 -3.73 -24.19 17.15
C ALA A 332 -3.32 -24.73 15.77
N SER A 333 -4.25 -25.35 15.04
CA SER A 333 -4.02 -25.81 13.66
C SER A 333 -3.75 -24.66 12.65
N HIS A 334 -3.93 -23.41 13.06
CA HIS A 334 -3.69 -22.19 12.26
C HIS A 334 -2.34 -21.51 12.52
N TYR A 335 -1.44 -22.14 13.29
CA TYR A 335 -0.03 -21.72 13.32
C TYR A 335 0.70 -22.20 12.06
N GLY A 336 1.74 -21.47 11.69
CA GLY A 336 2.75 -21.96 10.77
C GLY A 336 4.07 -21.22 10.94
N GLU A 337 5.00 -21.45 10.02
CA GLU A 337 6.31 -20.80 9.99
C GLU A 337 6.62 -20.26 8.60
N GLY A 338 7.48 -19.26 8.51
CA GLY A 338 7.88 -18.68 7.23
C GLY A 338 9.04 -17.72 7.38
N ASP A 339 9.61 -17.31 6.24
CA ASP A 339 10.70 -16.34 6.17
C ASP A 339 10.45 -15.39 5.00
N ASN A 340 10.28 -14.11 5.31
CA ASN A 340 10.05 -13.03 4.35
C ASN A 340 11.24 -12.06 4.31
N ARG A 341 12.46 -12.50 4.67
CA ARG A 341 13.69 -11.73 4.48
C ARG A 341 14.16 -11.86 3.02
N GLY A 342 13.58 -11.05 2.13
CA GLY A 342 13.91 -11.01 0.71
C GLY A 342 14.98 -9.98 0.34
N GLY A 343 15.20 -8.97 1.19
CA GLY A 343 16.22 -7.93 0.97
C GLY A 343 15.82 -6.84 -0.04
N ASN A 344 14.55 -6.81 -0.46
CA ASN A 344 14.00 -5.75 -1.31
C ASN A 344 13.63 -4.51 -0.48
N GLY A 345 13.17 -3.44 -1.15
CA GLY A 345 12.79 -2.19 -0.45
C GLY A 345 11.68 -2.38 0.58
N ALA A 346 10.73 -3.30 0.35
CA ALA A 346 9.65 -3.58 1.29
C ALA A 346 10.13 -4.17 2.63
N ASP A 347 11.31 -4.79 2.67
CA ASP A 347 11.92 -5.36 3.88
C ASP A 347 12.78 -4.38 4.69
N GLN A 348 13.16 -3.24 4.09
CA GLN A 348 14.16 -2.35 4.69
C GLN A 348 13.64 -1.75 6.00
N GLY A 349 14.38 -1.97 7.09
CA GLY A 349 14.03 -1.46 8.42
C GLY A 349 12.90 -2.24 9.11
N ARG A 350 12.41 -3.33 8.51
CA ARG A 350 11.36 -4.17 9.08
C ARG A 350 11.92 -5.21 10.03
N GLY A 351 11.39 -5.23 11.25
CA GLY A 351 11.60 -6.33 12.21
C GLY A 351 10.54 -7.42 12.09
N TYR A 352 10.77 -8.56 12.72
CA TYR A 352 9.79 -9.65 12.85
C TYR A 352 9.21 -10.15 11.51
N ASN A 353 10.10 -10.38 10.55
CA ASN A 353 9.80 -10.83 9.19
C ASN A 353 10.19 -12.29 8.93
N ALA A 354 10.36 -13.09 9.98
CA ALA A 354 10.60 -14.53 9.91
C ALA A 354 10.17 -15.21 11.23
N GLY A 355 9.95 -16.52 11.18
CA GLY A 355 9.60 -17.35 12.33
C GLY A 355 8.14 -17.79 12.35
N ARG A 356 7.63 -18.09 13.54
CA ARG A 356 6.23 -18.51 13.73
C ARG A 356 5.25 -17.39 13.40
N TRP A 357 4.18 -17.74 12.70
CA TRP A 357 3.04 -16.88 12.39
C TRP A 357 1.72 -17.54 12.78
N TYR A 358 0.64 -16.74 12.87
CA TYR A 358 -0.71 -17.22 13.12
C TYR A 358 -1.71 -16.65 12.10
N ASP A 359 -2.67 -17.48 11.68
CA ASP A 359 -3.76 -17.14 10.75
C ASP A 359 -5.09 -16.91 11.48
N PHE A 360 -5.36 -15.66 11.87
CA PHE A 360 -6.62 -15.31 12.53
C PHE A 360 -7.83 -15.45 11.61
N TYR A 361 -7.66 -15.18 10.31
CA TYR A 361 -8.77 -15.28 9.35
C TYR A 361 -9.17 -16.75 9.16
N GLY A 362 -8.20 -17.65 8.94
CA GLY A 362 -8.43 -19.10 8.90
C GLY A 362 -9.10 -19.62 10.19
N ALA A 363 -8.66 -19.15 11.36
CA ALA A 363 -9.29 -19.48 12.63
C ALA A 363 -10.75 -19.00 12.72
N ASN A 364 -11.06 -17.80 12.22
CA ASN A 364 -12.42 -17.27 12.17
C ASN A 364 -13.32 -18.02 11.19
N LEU A 365 -12.78 -18.45 10.04
CA LEU A 365 -13.50 -19.33 9.12
C LEU A 365 -13.82 -20.67 9.77
N GLN A 366 -12.90 -21.24 10.55
CA GLN A 366 -13.19 -22.45 11.34
C GLN A 366 -14.27 -22.21 12.40
N ARG A 367 -14.30 -21.05 13.07
CA ARG A 367 -15.36 -20.71 14.04
C ARG A 367 -16.75 -20.63 13.38
N LEU A 368 -16.81 -20.13 12.15
CA LEU A 368 -18.03 -19.96 11.37
C LEU A 368 -18.53 -21.25 10.74
N TYR A 369 -17.63 -22.01 10.11
CA TYR A 369 -17.96 -23.08 9.18
C TYR A 369 -17.35 -24.43 9.54
N GLY A 370 -16.48 -24.49 10.55
CA GLY A 370 -15.85 -25.74 10.98
C GLY A 370 -16.84 -26.71 11.61
N GLU A 371 -16.73 -27.99 11.25
CA GLU A 371 -17.43 -29.07 11.95
C GLU A 371 -16.92 -29.22 13.39
N PRO A 372 -17.77 -29.58 14.38
CA PRO A 372 -17.32 -29.82 15.74
C PRO A 372 -16.37 -31.02 15.80
N CYS A 373 -15.07 -30.76 15.99
CA CYS A 373 -14.11 -31.84 16.24
C CYS A 373 -14.44 -32.52 17.58
N ALA A 374 -14.63 -33.83 17.56
CA ALA A 374 -14.66 -34.63 18.79
C ALA A 374 -13.23 -34.66 19.39
N LEU A 375 -13.05 -34.14 20.60
CA LEU A 375 -11.78 -34.21 21.32
C LEU A 375 -11.44 -35.68 21.63
N GLY A 376 -10.49 -36.26 20.88
CA GLY A 376 -10.03 -37.63 21.08
C GLY A 376 -8.78 -37.98 20.26
N SER A 377 -7.73 -38.40 20.97
CA SER A 377 -6.48 -39.06 20.55
C SER A 377 -5.41 -38.40 19.66
N ASP A 378 -5.69 -37.50 18.71
CA ASP A 378 -4.70 -37.26 17.64
C ASP A 378 -3.96 -35.89 17.62
N THR A 379 -4.20 -34.99 18.57
CA THR A 379 -3.49 -33.69 18.66
C THR A 379 -2.02 -33.78 19.08
N LYS A 380 -1.53 -34.94 19.54
CA LYS A 380 -0.15 -35.08 20.05
C LYS A 380 0.93 -35.12 18.95
N ALA A 381 0.57 -35.41 17.70
CA ALA A 381 1.55 -35.61 16.62
C ALA A 381 2.11 -34.31 16.02
N GLY A 382 1.27 -33.29 15.78
CA GLY A 382 1.73 -31.98 15.28
C GLY A 382 2.43 -31.12 16.34
N VAL A 383 2.08 -31.33 17.62
CA VAL A 383 2.66 -30.62 18.77
C VAL A 383 4.08 -31.10 19.09
N ALA A 384 4.43 -32.34 18.74
CA ALA A 384 5.75 -32.93 19.02
C ALA A 384 6.86 -32.44 18.08
N GLU A 385 6.53 -31.88 16.91
CA GLU A 385 7.51 -31.19 16.05
C GLU A 385 7.77 -29.75 16.54
N ALA A 386 6.72 -29.00 16.90
CA ALA A 386 6.85 -27.64 17.41
C ALA A 386 7.61 -27.57 18.74
N ALA A 387 7.35 -28.50 19.67
CA ALA A 387 8.06 -28.56 20.95
C ALA A 387 9.54 -29.00 20.84
N LYS A 388 9.93 -29.65 19.74
CA LYS A 388 11.33 -30.01 19.48
C LYS A 388 12.13 -28.83 18.94
N ALA A 389 11.50 -27.88 18.22
CA ALA A 389 12.14 -26.65 17.78
C ALA A 389 12.49 -25.75 18.98
N ASP A 390 11.54 -25.54 19.91
CA ASP A 390 11.74 -24.74 21.12
C ASP A 390 12.84 -25.31 22.05
N ALA A 391 13.00 -26.63 22.09
CA ALA A 391 14.03 -27.28 22.90
C ALA A 391 15.44 -27.13 22.29
N VAL A 392 15.57 -27.09 20.96
CA VAL A 392 16.86 -26.93 20.29
C VAL A 392 17.38 -25.49 20.46
N GLU A 393 16.50 -24.49 20.41
CA GLU A 393 16.87 -23.08 20.61
C GLU A 393 17.38 -22.79 22.04
N ALA A 394 16.74 -23.39 23.06
CA ALA A 394 17.17 -23.28 24.46
C ALA A 394 18.51 -23.97 24.78
N THR A 395 18.98 -24.87 23.90
CA THR A 395 20.28 -25.54 24.07
C THR A 395 21.41 -24.79 23.38
N VAL A 396 21.10 -23.97 22.37
CA VAL A 396 22.09 -23.13 21.65
C VAL A 396 22.47 -21.90 22.49
N GLU A 397 21.55 -21.30 23.25
CA GLU A 397 21.88 -20.19 24.17
C GLU A 397 22.79 -20.60 25.34
N LYS A 398 22.76 -21.87 25.79
CA LYS A 398 23.63 -22.36 26.86
C LYS A 398 25.01 -22.84 26.41
N GLY A 399 25.22 -23.00 25.10
CA GLY A 399 26.51 -23.44 24.53
C GLY A 399 27.48 -22.31 24.19
N ALA A 400 27.04 -21.05 24.23
CA ALA A 400 27.83 -19.90 23.77
C ALA A 400 28.71 -19.24 24.86
N GLU A 401 28.68 -19.71 26.11
CA GLU A 401 29.55 -19.24 27.20
C GLU A 401 30.68 -20.25 27.51
N GLN A 402 31.45 -20.65 26.49
CA GLN A 402 32.83 -21.09 26.67
C GLN A 402 33.45 -21.36 25.30
N LEU A 403 34.39 -20.51 24.87
CA LEU A 403 35.72 -20.89 24.35
C LEU A 403 36.41 -19.69 23.68
N ALA A 404 37.64 -19.45 24.14
CA ALA A 404 38.63 -18.53 23.55
C ALA A 404 39.45 -19.25 22.43
N PRO A 405 40.24 -18.54 21.62
CA PRO A 405 40.35 -18.78 20.18
C PRO A 405 41.56 -19.59 19.74
N LEU A 406 41.42 -20.43 18.70
CA LEU A 406 42.56 -20.99 17.97
C LEU A 406 42.30 -21.13 16.45
N VAL A 407 43.00 -20.27 15.71
CA VAL A 407 43.81 -20.46 14.48
C VAL A 407 43.33 -21.43 13.38
N ALA A 408 43.32 -20.88 12.16
CA ALA A 408 43.08 -21.53 10.87
C ALA A 408 44.18 -22.51 10.41
N THR A 409 43.78 -23.57 9.69
CA THR A 409 44.57 -24.23 8.64
C THR A 409 43.68 -24.85 7.56
N GLU A 410 44.17 -24.82 6.33
CA GLU A 410 43.54 -25.30 5.09
C GLU A 410 43.63 -26.82 4.89
N SER A 411 42.70 -27.35 4.06
CA SER A 411 42.96 -28.12 2.82
C SER A 411 42.30 -29.51 2.63
N LYS A 412 41.62 -29.62 1.46
CA LYS A 412 41.51 -30.74 0.49
C LYS A 412 40.61 -31.98 0.72
N ALA A 413 39.55 -32.02 -0.11
CA ALA A 413 39.17 -33.03 -1.12
C ALA A 413 39.03 -34.53 -0.77
N GLY A 414 37.89 -35.12 -1.15
CA GLY A 414 37.74 -36.57 -1.40
C GLY A 414 36.29 -37.03 -1.53
N VAL A 415 35.97 -37.73 -2.62
CA VAL A 415 34.64 -38.22 -3.06
C VAL A 415 34.40 -39.67 -2.60
N ALA A 416 33.11 -40.02 -2.46
CA ALA A 416 32.47 -41.35 -2.45
C ALA A 416 32.24 -42.02 -1.08
N GLU A 417 30.95 -42.20 -0.71
CA GLU A 417 30.31 -43.53 -0.75
C GLU A 417 28.79 -43.41 -0.53
N ALA A 418 28.04 -43.57 -1.63
CA ALA A 418 26.64 -43.92 -1.63
C ALA A 418 26.54 -45.45 -1.62
N ALA A 419 26.16 -46.03 -0.49
CA ALA A 419 25.61 -47.39 -0.38
C ALA A 419 25.25 -47.69 1.09
N LYS A 420 24.04 -47.29 1.50
CA LYS A 420 23.26 -47.85 2.64
C LYS A 420 21.95 -47.07 2.81
N SER A 421 21.10 -47.08 1.79
CA SER A 421 19.71 -46.59 1.89
C SER A 421 18.65 -47.69 1.77
N ASP A 422 19.02 -48.92 1.38
CA ASP A 422 18.01 -49.87 0.87
C ASP A 422 17.64 -51.00 1.85
N ALA A 423 17.75 -50.77 3.17
CA ALA A 423 17.43 -51.78 4.17
C ALA A 423 16.64 -51.28 5.40
N VAL A 424 15.94 -50.15 5.28
CA VAL A 424 14.95 -49.69 6.28
C VAL A 424 13.55 -49.49 5.66
N GLU A 425 13.40 -49.73 4.35
CA GLU A 425 12.17 -49.50 3.60
C GLU A 425 11.14 -50.65 3.64
N ALA A 426 11.32 -51.64 4.52
CA ALA A 426 10.45 -52.82 4.56
C ALA A 426 10.06 -53.28 5.97
N THR A 427 9.62 -52.36 6.84
CA THR A 427 8.80 -52.74 8.03
C THR A 427 7.99 -51.59 8.65
N ILE A 428 7.49 -50.63 7.87
CA ILE A 428 6.46 -49.67 8.34
C ILE A 428 5.32 -49.61 7.31
N GLU A 429 4.62 -50.72 7.15
CA GLU A 429 3.23 -50.69 6.70
C GLU A 429 2.35 -51.31 7.80
N LYS A 430 1.30 -50.56 8.14
CA LYS A 430 0.30 -50.79 9.20
C LYS A 430 0.63 -50.26 10.60
N ALA A 431 0.76 -48.94 10.69
CA ALA A 431 -0.04 -48.19 11.65
C ALA A 431 -0.74 -47.08 10.87
N ALA A 432 -2.06 -47.20 10.66
CA ALA A 432 -2.85 -46.08 10.18
C ALA A 432 -2.80 -45.00 11.26
N VAL A 433 -1.99 -43.97 11.04
CA VAL A 433 -1.97 -42.76 11.88
C VAL A 433 -3.28 -42.04 11.58
N ALA A 434 -4.20 -42.04 12.54
CA ALA A 434 -5.39 -41.20 12.46
C ALA A 434 -4.93 -39.73 12.43
N GLN A 435 -5.29 -39.00 11.37
CA GLN A 435 -4.94 -37.59 11.26
C GLN A 435 -5.69 -36.80 12.34
N PRO A 436 -5.04 -35.88 13.07
CA PRO A 436 -5.75 -34.95 13.96
C PRO A 436 -6.88 -34.27 13.19
N CYS A 437 -8.01 -34.04 13.85
CA CYS A 437 -9.15 -33.33 13.29
C CYS A 437 -8.72 -31.92 12.86
N LYS A 438 -8.27 -31.82 11.61
CA LYS A 438 -8.03 -30.57 10.94
C LYS A 438 -9.41 -30.19 10.42
N ALA A 439 -10.13 -29.35 11.15
CA ALA A 439 -11.29 -28.68 10.58
C ALA A 439 -10.75 -27.72 9.52
N LEU A 440 -10.48 -28.28 8.35
CA LEU A 440 -10.05 -27.54 7.18
C LEU A 440 -11.24 -26.71 6.74
N VAL A 441 -10.98 -25.43 6.52
CA VAL A 441 -11.91 -24.55 5.82
C VAL A 441 -12.24 -25.21 4.48
N ASP A 442 -13.52 -25.46 4.20
CA ASP A 442 -13.93 -25.90 2.87
C ASP A 442 -13.73 -24.72 1.90
N GLU A 443 -12.63 -24.78 1.15
CA GLU A 443 -12.26 -23.75 0.17
C GLU A 443 -13.35 -23.51 -0.86
N LYS A 444 -14.13 -24.54 -1.25
CA LYS A 444 -15.23 -24.38 -2.21
C LYS A 444 -16.41 -23.67 -1.57
N GLN A 445 -16.72 -23.99 -0.31
CA GLN A 445 -17.76 -23.28 0.43
C GLN A 445 -17.40 -21.80 0.60
N TRP A 446 -16.16 -21.51 1.02
CA TRP A 446 -15.66 -20.14 1.13
C TRP A 446 -15.71 -19.42 -0.22
N ALA A 447 -15.22 -20.05 -1.29
CA ALA A 447 -15.21 -19.47 -2.63
C ALA A 447 -16.64 -19.17 -3.12
N SER A 448 -17.59 -20.09 -2.90
CA SER A 448 -18.98 -19.88 -3.25
C SER A 448 -19.59 -18.68 -2.50
N HIS A 449 -19.28 -18.54 -1.21
CA HIS A 449 -19.74 -17.41 -0.38
C HIS A 449 -19.10 -16.08 -0.80
N ALA A 450 -17.80 -16.08 -1.11
CA ALA A 450 -17.10 -14.92 -1.64
C ALA A 450 -17.69 -14.48 -3.00
N LEU A 451 -17.98 -15.41 -3.92
CA LEU A 451 -18.63 -15.09 -5.20
C LEU A 451 -20.06 -14.58 -5.00
N ASP A 452 -20.81 -15.12 -4.04
CA ASP A 452 -22.13 -14.62 -3.66
C ASP A 452 -22.05 -13.16 -3.18
N ARG A 453 -21.08 -12.84 -2.32
CA ARG A 453 -20.80 -11.46 -1.89
C ARG A 453 -20.51 -10.55 -3.07
N LEU A 454 -19.50 -10.87 -3.88
CA LEU A 454 -19.08 -10.03 -5.00
C LEU A 454 -20.23 -9.74 -5.95
N GLN A 455 -20.98 -10.78 -6.36
CA GLN A 455 -22.14 -10.61 -7.24
C GLN A 455 -23.24 -9.77 -6.59
N ALA A 456 -23.59 -10.03 -5.33
CA ALA A 456 -24.61 -9.28 -4.60
C ALA A 456 -24.24 -7.79 -4.44
N TRP A 457 -22.96 -7.50 -4.22
CA TRP A 457 -22.41 -6.16 -4.09
C TRP A 457 -22.22 -5.45 -5.43
N GLY A 458 -22.63 -6.07 -6.54
CA GLY A 458 -22.60 -5.46 -7.87
C GLY A 458 -21.26 -5.55 -8.59
N PHE A 459 -20.27 -6.25 -8.03
CA PHE A 459 -19.06 -6.60 -8.77
C PHE A 459 -19.37 -7.65 -9.85
N ASN A 460 -18.51 -7.72 -10.87
CA ASN A 460 -18.62 -8.65 -11.98
C ASN A 460 -17.26 -9.21 -12.41
N THR A 461 -16.18 -8.95 -11.69
CA THR A 461 -14.84 -9.50 -11.98
C THR A 461 -14.13 -9.95 -10.71
N VAL A 462 -13.51 -11.12 -10.75
CA VAL A 462 -12.50 -11.54 -9.76
C VAL A 462 -11.15 -10.97 -10.20
N GLY A 463 -10.62 -10.04 -9.42
CA GLY A 463 -9.38 -9.32 -9.72
C GLY A 463 -8.13 -10.14 -9.46
N ASN A 464 -6.98 -9.49 -9.61
CA ASN A 464 -5.67 -10.11 -9.55
C ASN A 464 -5.37 -10.75 -8.18
N TRP A 465 -4.49 -11.75 -8.16
CA TRP A 465 -4.03 -12.48 -6.96
C TRP A 465 -5.15 -13.10 -6.11
N SER A 466 -6.26 -13.46 -6.74
CA SER A 466 -7.37 -14.16 -6.07
C SER A 466 -7.12 -15.68 -6.04
N ALA A 467 -7.77 -16.37 -5.11
CA ALA A 467 -7.60 -17.81 -4.93
C ALA A 467 -8.00 -18.58 -6.21
N PRO A 468 -7.19 -19.57 -6.67
CA PRO A 468 -7.45 -20.31 -7.92
C PRO A 468 -8.84 -20.98 -7.98
N VAL A 469 -9.39 -21.40 -6.83
CA VAL A 469 -10.72 -22.01 -6.74
C VAL A 469 -11.84 -21.09 -7.25
N LEU A 470 -11.65 -19.77 -7.24
CA LEU A 470 -12.62 -18.80 -7.76
C LEU A 470 -12.68 -18.78 -9.28
N ALA A 471 -11.53 -18.94 -9.95
CA ALA A 471 -11.43 -19.01 -11.41
C ALA A 471 -12.15 -20.26 -11.95
N ASN A 472 -12.05 -21.38 -11.23
CA ASN A 472 -12.62 -22.67 -11.63
C ASN A 472 -14.13 -22.80 -11.35
N ALA A 473 -14.80 -21.72 -10.96
CA ALA A 473 -16.20 -21.75 -10.56
C ALA A 473 -17.18 -21.48 -11.71
N ASP A 474 -16.72 -21.01 -12.88
CA ASP A 474 -17.55 -20.62 -14.04
C ASP A 474 -18.73 -19.71 -13.68
N ARG A 475 -18.48 -18.75 -12.78
CA ARG A 475 -19.50 -17.86 -12.20
C ARG A 475 -19.25 -16.37 -12.43
N MET A 476 -17.97 -15.99 -12.52
CA MET A 476 -17.54 -14.62 -12.70
C MET A 476 -16.28 -14.59 -13.56
N PRO A 477 -16.17 -13.65 -14.50
CA PRO A 477 -14.92 -13.40 -15.19
C PRO A 477 -13.79 -13.09 -14.24
N TYR A 478 -12.55 -13.42 -14.63
CA TYR A 478 -11.39 -13.23 -13.78
C TYR A 478 -10.16 -12.76 -14.56
N THR A 479 -9.13 -12.34 -13.82
CA THR A 479 -7.84 -11.88 -14.34
C THR A 479 -6.71 -12.61 -13.62
N LEU A 480 -5.58 -12.81 -14.30
CA LEU A 480 -4.41 -13.49 -13.74
C LEU A 480 -3.14 -12.64 -13.88
N PRO A 481 -2.15 -12.77 -12.97
CA PRO A 481 -0.85 -12.16 -13.14
C PRO A 481 0.09 -13.09 -13.92
N LEU A 482 0.96 -12.51 -14.74
CA LEU A 482 2.21 -13.13 -15.17
C LEU A 482 3.29 -12.67 -14.21
N SER A 483 3.51 -13.42 -13.14
CA SER A 483 4.61 -13.18 -12.21
C SER A 483 5.90 -13.71 -12.83
N ILE A 484 6.66 -12.84 -13.48
CA ILE A 484 7.91 -13.21 -14.14
C ILE A 484 9.00 -13.19 -13.09
N VAL A 485 9.45 -14.37 -12.69
CA VAL A 485 10.53 -14.55 -11.70
C VAL A 485 11.56 -15.49 -12.28
N GLY A 486 12.83 -15.12 -12.17
CA GLY A 486 13.94 -15.92 -12.66
C GLY A 486 15.30 -15.34 -12.26
N ASP A 487 16.35 -16.09 -12.52
CA ASP A 487 17.73 -15.66 -12.35
C ASP A 487 18.20 -14.89 -13.59
N TYR A 488 17.66 -13.70 -13.79
CA TYR A 488 18.10 -12.73 -14.81
C TYR A 488 18.74 -11.52 -14.14
N ALA A 489 19.56 -10.77 -14.88
CA ALA A 489 20.07 -9.49 -14.40
C ALA A 489 18.91 -8.51 -14.14
N SER A 490 19.07 -7.63 -13.15
CA SER A 490 18.10 -6.57 -12.85
C SER A 490 18.80 -5.22 -12.68
N ILE A 491 18.05 -4.14 -12.96
CA ILE A 491 18.54 -2.76 -12.93
C ILE A 491 17.90 -2.04 -11.74
N SER A 492 18.72 -1.46 -10.88
CA SER A 492 18.25 -0.59 -9.81
C SER A 492 17.87 0.78 -10.35
N THR A 493 16.71 1.29 -9.95
CA THR A 493 16.30 2.69 -10.21
C THR A 493 16.42 3.57 -8.98
N GLY A 494 16.95 3.03 -7.88
CA GLY A 494 16.93 3.67 -6.57
C GLY A 494 15.59 3.58 -5.84
N ASN A 495 14.56 2.98 -6.45
CA ASN A 495 13.29 2.64 -5.82
C ASN A 495 12.89 1.19 -6.16
N ASP A 496 13.66 0.23 -5.64
CA ASP A 496 13.48 -1.20 -5.92
C ASP A 496 12.57 -1.85 -4.87
N TRP A 497 11.37 -1.27 -4.67
CA TRP A 497 10.45 -1.65 -3.59
C TRP A 497 10.10 -3.15 -3.64
N TRP A 498 9.71 -3.64 -4.82
CA TRP A 498 9.42 -5.05 -5.09
C TRP A 498 10.61 -5.83 -5.69
N GLY A 499 11.75 -5.17 -5.87
CA GLY A 499 12.93 -5.68 -6.58
C GLY A 499 13.37 -4.75 -7.71
N GLY A 500 14.56 -5.01 -8.26
CA GLY A 500 15.08 -4.26 -9.40
C GLY A 500 14.32 -4.58 -10.70
N MET A 501 14.37 -3.66 -11.66
CA MET A 501 13.75 -3.83 -12.99
C MET A 501 14.37 -5.02 -13.73
N PRO A 502 13.61 -6.03 -14.19
CA PRO A 502 14.13 -7.14 -14.99
C PRO A 502 14.85 -6.64 -16.25
N ASP A 503 16.04 -7.17 -16.55
CA ASP A 503 16.76 -6.86 -17.80
C ASP A 503 16.16 -7.64 -18.97
N PRO A 504 15.42 -6.99 -19.90
CA PRO A 504 14.77 -7.69 -21.00
C PRO A 504 15.74 -8.12 -22.09
N PHE A 505 17.00 -7.66 -22.06
CA PHE A 505 18.03 -8.08 -23.00
C PHE A 505 18.78 -9.32 -22.51
N ASP A 506 18.55 -9.75 -21.26
CA ASP A 506 19.05 -11.03 -20.74
C ASP A 506 18.22 -12.17 -21.33
N PRO A 507 18.84 -13.13 -22.06
CA PRO A 507 18.10 -14.29 -22.57
C PRO A 507 17.37 -15.09 -21.46
N ARG A 508 17.87 -15.02 -20.21
CA ARG A 508 17.23 -15.65 -19.06
C ARG A 508 15.89 -15.00 -18.70
N PHE A 509 15.70 -13.71 -18.98
CA PHE A 509 14.41 -13.05 -18.84
C PHE A 509 13.39 -13.62 -19.84
N ALA A 510 13.77 -13.82 -21.10
CA ALA A 510 12.89 -14.43 -22.08
C ALA A 510 12.50 -15.87 -21.69
N MET A 511 13.45 -16.65 -21.16
CA MET A 511 13.17 -18.00 -20.63
C MET A 511 12.23 -17.97 -19.41
N ALA A 512 12.42 -17.01 -18.50
CA ALA A 512 11.55 -16.84 -17.34
C ALA A 512 10.14 -16.41 -17.76
N THR A 513 10.03 -15.50 -18.72
CA THR A 513 8.76 -15.05 -19.32
C THR A 513 8.01 -16.23 -19.93
N GLU A 514 8.68 -17.00 -20.80
CA GLU A 514 8.08 -18.16 -21.45
C GLU A 514 7.58 -19.19 -20.42
N ARG A 515 8.37 -19.44 -19.37
CA ARG A 515 7.96 -20.33 -18.27
C ARG A 515 6.73 -19.79 -17.54
N ALA A 516 6.73 -18.51 -17.16
CA ALA A 516 5.64 -17.89 -16.43
C ALA A 516 4.33 -17.94 -17.25
N VAL A 517 4.41 -17.58 -18.54
CA VAL A 517 3.28 -17.64 -19.47
C VAL A 517 2.80 -19.08 -19.67
N ALA A 518 3.71 -20.04 -19.91
CA ALA A 518 3.32 -21.43 -20.11
C ALA A 518 2.62 -22.02 -18.87
N ILE A 519 3.07 -21.68 -17.66
CA ILE A 519 2.42 -22.09 -16.41
C ILE A 519 1.05 -21.44 -16.28
N ALA A 520 0.96 -20.12 -16.46
CA ALA A 520 -0.29 -19.37 -16.32
C ALA A 520 -1.33 -19.72 -17.40
N ALA A 521 -0.90 -20.19 -18.58
CA ALA A 521 -1.77 -20.60 -19.67
C ALA A 521 -2.19 -22.07 -19.60
N ARG A 522 -1.43 -22.94 -18.91
CA ARG A 522 -1.59 -24.40 -18.98
C ARG A 522 -3.04 -24.88 -18.77
N ASP A 523 -3.70 -24.35 -17.74
CA ASP A 523 -5.05 -24.75 -17.34
C ASP A 523 -6.11 -23.68 -17.67
N HIS A 524 -5.71 -22.60 -18.35
CA HIS A 524 -6.55 -21.42 -18.62
C HIS A 524 -6.58 -21.02 -20.10
N ARG A 525 -5.82 -21.71 -20.95
CA ARG A 525 -5.85 -21.52 -22.40
C ARG A 525 -7.25 -21.76 -22.91
N ASP A 526 -7.75 -20.83 -23.71
CA ASP A 526 -9.09 -20.88 -24.31
C ASP A 526 -10.24 -20.91 -23.28
N ASP A 527 -9.97 -20.51 -22.03
CA ASP A 527 -11.04 -20.26 -21.06
C ASP A 527 -11.78 -18.95 -21.42
N PRO A 528 -13.10 -18.99 -21.71
CA PRO A 528 -13.88 -17.81 -22.05
C PRO A 528 -14.12 -16.88 -20.85
N TRP A 529 -13.96 -17.35 -19.62
CA TRP A 529 -14.12 -16.55 -18.40
C TRP A 529 -12.88 -15.71 -18.07
N LEU A 530 -11.71 -16.10 -18.59
CA LEU A 530 -10.49 -15.35 -18.39
C LEU A 530 -10.48 -14.10 -19.28
N ILE A 531 -10.53 -12.92 -18.66
CA ILE A 531 -10.42 -11.64 -19.37
C ILE A 531 -9.02 -11.50 -19.99
N GLY A 532 -7.98 -11.84 -19.23
CA GLY A 532 -6.60 -11.75 -19.68
C GLY A 532 -5.58 -11.75 -18.55
N TYR A 533 -4.35 -11.46 -18.93
CA TYR A 533 -3.17 -11.55 -18.08
C TYR A 533 -2.49 -10.19 -17.89
N PHE A 534 -2.15 -9.84 -16.64
CA PHE A 534 -1.30 -8.69 -16.34
C PHE A 534 0.18 -9.03 -16.48
N ALA A 535 0.99 -8.11 -17.02
CA ALA A 535 2.45 -8.23 -17.07
C ALA A 535 3.07 -7.70 -15.77
N ASP A 536 3.48 -8.59 -14.87
CA ASP A 536 4.01 -8.25 -13.55
C ASP A 536 3.10 -7.26 -12.78
N ASN A 537 3.68 -6.48 -11.85
CA ASN A 537 3.02 -5.45 -11.07
C ASN A 537 4.02 -4.39 -10.60
N GLU A 538 3.71 -3.11 -10.78
CA GLU A 538 4.44 -1.98 -10.18
C GLU A 538 5.97 -2.00 -10.36
N LEU A 539 6.45 -2.44 -11.52
CA LEU A 539 7.87 -2.37 -11.85
C LEU A 539 8.36 -0.91 -11.82
N ALA A 540 9.59 -0.72 -11.35
CA ALA A 540 10.17 0.61 -11.15
C ALA A 540 10.66 1.23 -12.47
N TRP A 541 9.74 1.68 -13.33
CA TRP A 541 10.05 2.32 -14.62
C TRP A 541 10.73 3.70 -14.46
N ALA A 542 10.59 4.34 -13.30
CA ALA A 542 11.26 5.58 -12.91
C ALA A 542 11.63 5.55 -11.41
N GLY A 543 12.50 6.47 -11.01
CA GLY A 543 12.91 6.65 -9.62
C GLY A 543 11.91 7.48 -8.80
N PRO A 544 12.17 7.69 -7.51
CA PRO A 544 11.28 8.45 -6.64
C PRO A 544 11.47 9.96 -6.85
N GLY A 545 10.41 10.66 -7.28
CA GLY A 545 10.37 12.13 -7.43
C GLY A 545 10.16 12.63 -8.86
N ASP A 546 10.15 13.96 -9.01
CA ASP A 546 9.83 14.64 -10.28
C ASP A 546 11.06 15.26 -10.98
N ASP A 547 12.26 15.08 -10.42
CA ASP A 547 13.48 15.63 -10.99
C ASP A 547 14.03 14.75 -12.15
N PRO A 548 14.92 15.29 -13.01
CA PRO A 548 15.46 14.52 -14.13
C PRO A 548 16.12 13.20 -13.74
N LYS A 549 16.75 13.11 -12.56
CA LYS A 549 17.37 11.87 -12.11
C LYS A 549 16.32 10.80 -11.82
N ALA A 550 15.20 11.17 -11.21
CA ALA A 550 14.07 10.26 -10.98
C ALA A 550 13.42 9.85 -12.31
N ARG A 551 13.11 10.81 -13.19
CA ARG A 551 12.49 10.57 -14.51
C ARG A 551 13.27 9.61 -15.41
N TYR A 552 14.59 9.64 -15.34
CA TYR A 552 15.50 8.84 -16.16
C TYR A 552 16.28 7.80 -15.36
N ALA A 553 15.79 7.42 -14.17
CA ALA A 553 16.50 6.55 -13.26
C ALA A 553 16.85 5.17 -13.85
N LEU A 554 16.01 4.64 -14.75
CA LEU A 554 16.29 3.36 -15.42
C LEU A 554 17.50 3.48 -16.38
N ALA A 555 17.54 4.52 -17.19
CA ALA A 555 18.68 4.79 -18.09
C ALA A 555 19.95 5.08 -17.28
N TYR A 556 19.82 5.90 -16.24
CA TYR A 556 20.90 6.29 -15.35
C TYR A 556 21.47 5.06 -14.59
N GLY A 557 20.59 4.27 -13.98
CA GLY A 557 20.92 3.04 -13.27
C GLY A 557 21.62 2.05 -14.19
N THR A 558 21.10 1.85 -15.41
CA THR A 558 21.74 1.00 -16.42
C THR A 558 23.16 1.44 -16.74
N LEU A 559 23.41 2.73 -16.94
CA LEU A 559 24.75 3.23 -17.27
C LEU A 559 25.75 3.12 -16.12
N LYS A 560 25.31 2.95 -14.88
CA LYS A 560 26.22 2.68 -13.75
C LYS A 560 26.66 1.22 -13.64
N MET A 561 26.02 0.31 -14.37
CA MET A 561 26.32 -1.11 -14.30
C MET A 561 27.56 -1.49 -15.13
N THR A 562 28.12 -2.66 -14.84
CA THR A 562 29.16 -3.33 -15.63
C THR A 562 28.59 -3.85 -16.97
N THR A 563 29.47 -4.04 -17.97
CA THR A 563 29.14 -4.71 -19.23
C THR A 563 28.73 -6.17 -19.10
N ASP A 564 28.84 -6.80 -17.92
CA ASP A 564 28.24 -8.12 -17.69
C ASP A 564 26.71 -8.09 -17.81
N VAL A 565 26.10 -6.93 -17.56
CA VAL A 565 24.66 -6.69 -17.68
C VAL A 565 24.27 -6.47 -19.15
N PRO A 566 23.40 -7.31 -19.74
CA PRO A 566 22.93 -7.16 -21.12
C PRO A 566 22.37 -5.77 -21.47
N ALA A 567 21.57 -5.15 -20.61
CA ALA A 567 21.03 -3.81 -20.79
C ALA A 567 22.13 -2.74 -20.95
N LYS A 568 23.22 -2.86 -20.17
CA LYS A 568 24.39 -1.98 -20.30
C LYS A 568 25.00 -2.10 -21.69
N ARG A 569 25.20 -3.32 -22.19
CA ARG A 569 25.74 -3.55 -23.54
C ARG A 569 24.80 -3.01 -24.62
N ALA A 570 23.49 -3.19 -24.47
CA ALA A 570 22.50 -2.65 -25.39
C ALA A 570 22.55 -1.12 -25.45
N PHE A 571 22.69 -0.45 -24.30
CA PHE A 571 22.79 1.01 -24.24
C PHE A 571 24.11 1.50 -24.87
N LEU A 572 25.24 0.89 -24.55
CA LEU A 572 26.52 1.25 -25.17
C LEU A 572 26.51 1.04 -26.68
N LYS A 573 25.86 -0.03 -27.17
CA LYS A 573 25.68 -0.27 -28.60
C LYS A 573 24.89 0.86 -29.25
N GLN A 574 23.77 1.28 -28.65
CA GLN A 574 22.99 2.43 -29.14
C GLN A 574 23.86 3.69 -29.29
N LEU A 575 24.64 4.03 -28.26
CA LEU A 575 25.49 5.23 -28.29
C LEU A 575 26.60 5.12 -29.35
N ARG A 576 27.22 3.95 -29.48
CA ARG A 576 28.25 3.68 -30.51
C ARG A 576 27.69 3.78 -31.92
N ASP A 577 26.51 3.21 -32.16
CA ASP A 577 25.85 3.26 -33.46
C ASP A 577 25.50 4.71 -33.86
N LYS A 578 25.07 5.54 -32.90
CA LYS A 578 24.70 6.95 -33.14
C LYS A 578 25.91 7.86 -33.35
N TYR A 579 26.91 7.80 -32.47
CA TYR A 579 28.01 8.79 -32.46
C TYR A 579 29.30 8.33 -33.15
N ARG A 580 29.38 7.05 -33.55
CA ARG A 580 30.53 6.38 -34.20
C ARG A 580 31.79 6.28 -33.33
N ASN A 581 32.17 7.32 -32.61
CA ASN A 581 33.34 7.36 -31.72
C ASN A 581 33.09 8.21 -30.46
N GLN A 582 33.98 8.09 -29.47
CA GLN A 582 33.86 8.73 -28.17
C GLN A 582 33.90 10.26 -28.26
N ALA A 583 34.63 10.83 -29.22
CA ALA A 583 34.66 12.28 -29.43
C ALA A 583 33.29 12.83 -29.88
N GLY A 584 32.55 12.05 -30.67
CA GLY A 584 31.18 12.38 -31.05
C GLY A 584 30.25 12.44 -29.84
N LEU A 585 30.33 11.44 -28.96
CA LEU A 585 29.54 11.41 -27.72
C LEU A 585 29.96 12.54 -26.76
N SER A 586 31.27 12.74 -26.55
CA SER A 586 31.82 13.83 -25.74
C SER A 586 31.26 15.19 -26.15
N LYS A 587 31.22 15.46 -27.45
CA LYS A 587 30.65 16.70 -27.98
C LYS A 587 29.13 16.79 -27.75
N ALA A 588 28.41 15.70 -27.96
CA ALA A 588 26.95 15.69 -27.83
C ALA A 588 26.47 15.81 -26.38
N TRP A 589 27.22 15.24 -25.43
CA TRP A 589 26.87 15.19 -24.01
C TRP A 589 27.62 16.22 -23.15
N GLY A 590 28.60 16.95 -23.71
CA GLY A 590 29.37 17.92 -22.94
C GLY A 590 30.30 17.30 -21.90
N ILE A 591 30.80 16.09 -22.17
CA ILE A 591 31.67 15.34 -21.25
C ILE A 591 33.05 15.12 -21.86
N ASP A 592 34.07 14.95 -21.02
CA ASP A 592 35.37 14.45 -21.45
C ASP A 592 35.41 12.92 -21.33
N LEU A 593 35.27 12.24 -22.47
CA LEU A 593 35.32 10.78 -22.58
C LEU A 593 36.49 10.40 -23.50
N PRO A 594 37.69 10.15 -22.93
CA PRO A 594 38.87 9.87 -23.75
C PRO A 594 38.80 8.52 -24.47
N ALA A 595 38.05 7.55 -23.94
CA ALA A 595 37.89 6.20 -24.48
C ALA A 595 36.53 5.60 -24.09
N TRP A 596 35.97 4.70 -24.92
CA TRP A 596 34.66 4.09 -24.66
C TRP A 596 34.67 3.16 -23.44
N GLU A 597 35.82 2.57 -23.16
CA GLU A 597 36.08 1.61 -22.10
C GLU A 597 35.78 2.21 -20.72
N LEU A 598 35.91 3.53 -20.54
CA LEU A 598 35.52 4.21 -19.30
C LEU A 598 34.01 4.20 -19.03
N MET A 599 33.20 4.01 -20.07
CA MET A 599 31.77 3.75 -19.90
C MET A 599 31.49 2.26 -19.70
N GLU A 600 32.42 1.35 -19.93
CA GLU A 600 32.22 -0.09 -19.71
C GLU A 600 32.40 -0.46 -18.23
N ASP A 601 33.26 0.27 -17.53
CA ASP A 601 33.54 0.08 -16.10
C ASP A 601 32.31 0.37 -15.22
N PRO A 602 32.13 -0.40 -14.12
CA PRO A 602 31.08 -0.15 -13.16
C PRO A 602 31.27 1.22 -12.50
N GLY A 603 30.16 1.92 -12.26
CA GLY A 603 30.17 3.20 -11.57
C GLY A 603 30.34 4.44 -12.47
N PHE A 604 30.38 4.29 -13.80
CA PHE A 604 30.28 5.44 -14.70
C PHE A 604 29.05 6.29 -14.36
N VAL A 605 29.26 7.56 -14.08
CA VAL A 605 28.19 8.50 -13.71
C VAL A 605 27.84 9.35 -14.94
N PRO A 606 26.73 9.07 -15.64
CA PRO A 606 26.36 9.88 -16.79
C PRO A 606 25.91 11.29 -16.35
N PRO A 607 26.07 12.32 -17.20
CA PRO A 607 25.51 13.64 -16.94
C PRO A 607 23.97 13.56 -16.93
N LEU A 608 23.33 14.48 -16.19
CA LEU A 608 21.88 14.64 -16.24
C LEU A 608 21.47 15.44 -17.49
N PRO A 609 20.25 15.23 -18.01
CA PRO A 609 19.70 16.05 -19.08
C PRO A 609 19.78 17.55 -18.79
N SER A 610 20.17 18.33 -19.80
CA SER A 610 20.24 19.79 -19.72
C SER A 610 19.91 20.42 -21.06
N ALA A 611 19.50 21.70 -21.05
CA ALA A 611 19.18 22.44 -22.26
C ALA A 611 20.41 22.66 -23.17
N GLU A 612 21.62 22.70 -22.60
CA GLU A 612 22.87 22.87 -23.34
C GLU A 612 23.25 21.60 -24.14
N TYR A 613 22.92 20.42 -23.58
CA TYR A 613 23.21 19.12 -24.16
C TYR A 613 21.93 18.29 -24.31
N PRO A 614 21.02 18.67 -25.23
CA PRO A 614 19.70 18.04 -25.37
C PRO A 614 19.78 16.57 -25.81
N GLU A 615 20.88 16.16 -26.42
CA GLU A 615 21.11 14.79 -26.86
C GLU A 615 21.16 13.79 -25.70
N ILE A 616 21.52 14.20 -24.49
CA ILE A 616 21.48 13.35 -23.29
C ILE A 616 20.05 12.85 -23.06
N GLU A 617 19.08 13.78 -23.08
CA GLU A 617 17.68 13.44 -22.87
C GLU A 617 17.15 12.56 -24.02
N ALA A 618 17.51 12.88 -25.26
CA ALA A 618 17.10 12.10 -26.43
C ALA A 618 17.61 10.66 -26.37
N ASP A 619 18.87 10.46 -25.96
CA ASP A 619 19.47 9.14 -25.81
C ASP A 619 18.84 8.34 -24.67
N PHE A 620 18.53 8.99 -23.54
CA PHE A 620 17.85 8.37 -22.41
C PHE A 620 16.43 7.93 -22.76
N LYS A 621 15.66 8.81 -23.42
CA LYS A 621 14.31 8.49 -23.91
C LYS A 621 14.35 7.33 -24.89
N TYR A 622 15.25 7.37 -25.87
CA TYR A 622 15.37 6.28 -26.84
C TYR A 622 15.73 4.95 -26.16
N PHE A 623 16.67 4.94 -25.22
CA PHE A 623 17.03 3.72 -24.50
C PHE A 623 15.84 3.16 -23.70
N GLN A 624 15.14 3.99 -22.93
CA GLN A 624 13.97 3.55 -22.15
C GLN A 624 12.86 3.01 -23.05
N LYS A 625 12.66 3.60 -24.23
CA LYS A 625 11.74 3.06 -25.23
C LYS A 625 12.17 1.66 -25.69
N VAL A 626 13.44 1.49 -26.10
CA VAL A 626 13.93 0.18 -26.58
C VAL A 626 13.89 -0.88 -25.47
N PHE A 627 14.18 -0.49 -24.23
CA PHE A 627 14.05 -1.34 -23.05
C PHE A 627 12.60 -1.82 -22.89
N ALA A 628 11.65 -0.88 -22.83
CA ALA A 628 10.23 -1.19 -22.67
C ALA A 628 9.66 -1.99 -23.85
N ASP A 629 10.06 -1.66 -25.09
CA ASP A 629 9.70 -2.43 -26.28
C ASP A 629 10.15 -3.88 -26.13
N THR A 630 11.39 -4.12 -25.72
CA THR A 630 11.95 -5.48 -25.58
C THR A 630 11.21 -6.25 -24.49
N TYR A 631 10.91 -5.61 -23.36
CA TYR A 631 10.13 -6.22 -22.27
C TYR A 631 8.72 -6.62 -22.74
N PHE A 632 7.90 -5.67 -23.20
CA PHE A 632 6.50 -5.94 -23.55
C PHE A 632 6.36 -6.82 -24.80
N LYS A 633 7.27 -6.70 -25.78
CA LYS A 633 7.29 -7.58 -26.94
C LYS A 633 7.55 -9.03 -26.55
N THR A 634 8.50 -9.28 -25.65
CA THR A 634 8.83 -10.65 -25.20
C THR A 634 7.62 -11.32 -24.57
N ILE A 635 6.88 -10.60 -23.73
CA ILE A 635 5.65 -11.09 -23.09
C ILE A 635 4.55 -11.30 -24.12
N SER A 636 4.31 -10.31 -24.99
CA SER A 636 3.28 -10.39 -26.05
C SER A 636 3.51 -11.56 -27.00
N ASP A 637 4.75 -11.81 -27.42
CA ASP A 637 5.09 -12.90 -28.33
C ASP A 637 4.90 -14.27 -27.67
N SER A 638 5.30 -14.41 -26.40
CA SER A 638 5.05 -15.64 -25.64
C SER A 638 3.56 -15.88 -25.43
N LEU A 639 2.80 -14.85 -25.06
CA LEU A 639 1.35 -14.98 -24.84
C LEU A 639 0.60 -15.36 -26.12
N LYS A 640 0.97 -14.78 -27.27
CA LYS A 640 0.41 -15.17 -28.58
C LYS A 640 0.62 -16.64 -28.93
N TRP A 641 1.69 -17.25 -28.41
CA TRP A 641 1.95 -18.67 -28.64
C TRP A 641 1.12 -19.57 -27.71
N HIS A 642 1.04 -19.24 -26.41
CA HIS A 642 0.41 -20.10 -25.40
C HIS A 642 -1.07 -19.84 -25.18
N ALA A 643 -1.53 -18.59 -25.29
CA ALA A 643 -2.90 -18.16 -25.01
C ALA A 643 -3.35 -17.05 -26.00
N PRO A 644 -3.46 -17.35 -27.31
CA PRO A 644 -3.71 -16.34 -28.36
C PRO A 644 -5.07 -15.64 -28.28
N ASN A 645 -6.00 -16.16 -27.47
CA ASN A 645 -7.36 -15.66 -27.35
C ASN A 645 -7.55 -14.75 -26.12
N GLN A 646 -6.56 -14.69 -25.23
CA GLN A 646 -6.62 -13.91 -23.99
C GLN A 646 -5.89 -12.57 -24.16
N LEU A 647 -6.38 -11.53 -23.48
CA LEU A 647 -5.82 -10.19 -23.56
C LEU A 647 -4.53 -10.05 -22.75
N LEU A 648 -3.57 -9.28 -23.26
CA LEU A 648 -2.48 -8.73 -22.47
C LEU A 648 -2.94 -7.41 -21.82
N LEU A 649 -3.18 -7.44 -20.52
CA LEU A 649 -3.83 -6.38 -19.75
C LEU A 649 -2.88 -5.27 -19.27
N GLY A 650 -1.63 -5.29 -19.70
CA GLY A 650 -0.63 -4.27 -19.38
C GLY A 650 0.08 -4.46 -18.04
N GLY A 651 0.88 -3.45 -17.66
CA GLY A 651 1.90 -3.56 -16.61
C GLY A 651 1.52 -3.11 -15.20
N ARG A 652 0.25 -2.75 -14.93
CA ARG A 652 -0.23 -2.25 -13.62
C ARG A 652 0.68 -1.15 -13.06
N PHE A 653 0.84 -0.08 -13.81
CA PHE A 653 1.78 0.99 -13.49
C PHE A 653 1.34 1.76 -12.24
N ALA A 654 2.17 1.76 -11.18
CA ALA A 654 2.12 2.77 -10.11
C ALA A 654 3.13 3.91 -10.35
N ILE A 655 4.28 3.57 -10.94
CA ILE A 655 5.29 4.50 -11.44
C ILE A 655 5.56 4.14 -12.89
N SER A 656 5.60 5.12 -13.78
CA SER A 656 5.77 4.90 -15.21
C SER A 656 6.52 6.02 -15.90
N THR A 657 6.89 5.76 -17.15
CA THR A 657 7.42 6.76 -18.07
C THR A 657 6.55 6.81 -19.33
N PRO A 658 6.44 7.97 -20.02
CA PRO A 658 5.82 8.04 -21.33
C PRO A 658 6.31 6.98 -22.32
N GLU A 659 7.60 6.63 -22.29
CA GLU A 659 8.16 5.59 -23.16
C GLU A 659 7.64 4.20 -22.81
N ALA A 660 7.56 3.86 -21.52
CA ALA A 660 7.03 2.57 -21.07
C ALA A 660 5.54 2.42 -21.38
N VAL A 661 4.75 3.47 -21.14
CA VAL A 661 3.30 3.47 -21.42
C VAL A 661 3.03 3.38 -22.93
N ALA A 662 3.78 4.13 -23.75
CA ALA A 662 3.67 4.03 -25.21
C ALA A 662 4.09 2.66 -25.74
N SER A 663 5.12 2.04 -25.16
CA SER A 663 5.55 0.69 -25.54
C SER A 663 4.48 -0.35 -25.13
N CYS A 664 3.89 -0.24 -23.94
CA CYS A 664 2.75 -1.10 -23.61
C CYS A 664 1.57 -0.85 -24.55
N ALA A 665 1.26 0.39 -24.95
CA ALA A 665 0.20 0.63 -25.94
C ALA A 665 0.48 -0.09 -27.28
N GLN A 666 1.75 -0.24 -27.67
CA GLN A 666 2.13 -0.96 -28.88
C GLN A 666 1.90 -2.48 -28.80
N TYR A 667 2.13 -3.11 -27.64
CA TYR A 667 2.15 -4.58 -27.50
C TYR A 667 1.02 -5.16 -26.64
N CYS A 668 0.45 -4.37 -25.73
CA CYS A 668 -0.65 -4.70 -24.83
C CYS A 668 -2.01 -4.38 -25.49
N ASP A 669 -3.03 -5.14 -25.11
CA ASP A 669 -4.41 -4.88 -25.53
C ASP A 669 -5.06 -3.78 -24.69
N VAL A 670 -4.67 -3.69 -23.41
CA VAL A 670 -5.15 -2.74 -22.41
C VAL A 670 -3.98 -2.10 -21.68
N LEU A 671 -4.08 -0.81 -21.36
CA LEU A 671 -3.16 -0.12 -20.45
C LEU A 671 -3.69 -0.24 -19.01
N SER A 672 -2.88 -0.71 -18.07
CA SER A 672 -3.29 -0.84 -16.66
C SER A 672 -2.48 0.02 -15.70
N PHE A 673 -3.16 0.59 -14.71
CA PHE A 673 -2.59 1.51 -13.72
C PHE A 673 -3.11 1.23 -12.32
N ASN A 674 -2.21 1.28 -11.34
CA ASN A 674 -2.55 1.33 -9.93
C ASN A 674 -2.63 2.81 -9.52
N MET A 675 -3.82 3.28 -9.16
CA MET A 675 -4.11 4.70 -8.90
C MET A 675 -4.66 4.88 -7.49
N TYR A 676 -3.77 5.03 -6.52
CA TYR A 676 -4.11 5.39 -5.14
C TYR A 676 -4.33 6.91 -5.03
N THR A 677 -5.47 7.37 -5.56
CA THR A 677 -5.89 8.78 -5.61
C THR A 677 -7.41 8.91 -5.38
N LEU A 678 -7.90 10.12 -5.06
CA LEU A 678 -9.34 10.35 -4.83
C LEU A 678 -10.18 10.32 -6.12
N GLN A 679 -9.54 10.51 -7.27
CA GLN A 679 -10.11 10.33 -8.60
C GLN A 679 -9.01 9.92 -9.60
N PRO A 680 -9.32 9.10 -10.61
CA PRO A 680 -8.32 8.61 -11.56
C PRO A 680 -7.44 9.70 -12.19
N GLN A 681 -8.04 10.83 -12.51
CA GLN A 681 -7.40 11.95 -13.23
C GLN A 681 -6.28 12.61 -12.43
N ASP A 682 -6.23 12.39 -11.11
CA ASP A 682 -5.13 12.86 -10.27
C ASP A 682 -3.90 11.94 -10.37
N GLY A 683 -4.07 10.70 -10.86
CA GLY A 683 -3.01 9.70 -10.95
C GLY A 683 -2.23 9.70 -12.27
N TYR A 684 -2.79 10.25 -13.37
CA TYR A 684 -2.12 10.29 -14.67
C TYR A 684 -2.70 11.35 -15.63
N ASP A 685 -1.93 11.75 -16.63
CA ASP A 685 -2.40 12.60 -17.73
C ASP A 685 -3.28 11.81 -18.72
N PHE A 686 -4.60 11.91 -18.56
CA PHE A 686 -5.55 11.27 -19.47
C PHE A 686 -5.59 11.86 -20.88
N ALA A 687 -5.09 13.08 -21.10
CA ALA A 687 -4.94 13.60 -22.46
C ALA A 687 -3.84 12.82 -23.20
N ALA A 688 -2.72 12.54 -22.52
CA ALA A 688 -1.67 11.68 -23.05
C ALA A 688 -2.19 10.25 -23.32
N LEU A 689 -2.95 9.65 -22.39
CA LEU A 689 -3.50 8.30 -22.58
C LEU A 689 -4.46 8.23 -23.77
N ARG A 690 -5.35 9.22 -23.94
CA ARG A 690 -6.25 9.27 -25.11
C ARG A 690 -5.49 9.35 -26.43
N SER A 691 -4.32 10.00 -26.45
CA SER A 691 -3.49 10.08 -27.67
C SER A 691 -2.91 8.74 -28.11
N LEU A 692 -2.82 7.77 -27.18
CA LEU A 692 -2.37 6.40 -27.47
C LEU A 692 -3.49 5.50 -28.02
N ASP A 693 -4.74 5.99 -27.99
CA ASP A 693 -5.94 5.30 -28.46
C ASP A 693 -6.04 3.83 -27.98
N LYS A 694 -5.95 3.65 -26.66
CA LYS A 694 -6.08 2.34 -26.01
C LYS A 694 -7.07 2.39 -24.84
N PRO A 695 -7.74 1.26 -24.55
CA PRO A 695 -8.53 1.12 -23.33
C PRO A 695 -7.61 1.13 -22.10
N VAL A 696 -8.14 1.69 -21.01
CA VAL A 696 -7.46 1.83 -19.72
C VAL A 696 -8.22 1.05 -18.65
N LEU A 697 -7.50 0.26 -17.85
CA LEU A 697 -8.03 -0.45 -16.70
C LEU A 697 -7.34 0.06 -15.43
N ILE A 698 -8.12 0.59 -14.49
CA ILE A 698 -7.56 0.91 -13.16
C ILE A 698 -7.55 -0.38 -12.37
N THR A 699 -6.36 -0.83 -12.01
CA THR A 699 -6.15 -2.17 -11.46
C THR A 699 -6.03 -2.20 -9.96
N GLU A 700 -5.75 -1.07 -9.31
CA GLU A 700 -5.81 -0.91 -7.87
C GLU A 700 -6.24 0.52 -7.53
N PHE A 701 -7.18 0.64 -6.61
CA PHE A 701 -7.47 1.86 -5.85
C PHE A 701 -8.09 1.43 -4.52
N ASN A 702 -7.90 2.24 -3.48
CA ASN A 702 -8.58 2.03 -2.21
C ASN A 702 -8.72 3.30 -1.39
N PHE A 703 -9.60 3.21 -0.40
CA PHE A 703 -9.79 4.22 0.62
C PHE A 703 -9.90 3.51 1.95
N GLY A 704 -9.00 3.82 2.86
CA GLY A 704 -8.99 3.28 4.21
C GLY A 704 -9.13 4.36 5.27
N SER A 705 -9.19 3.93 6.53
CA SER A 705 -9.19 4.80 7.71
C SER A 705 -8.46 4.11 8.85
N ALA A 706 -8.27 4.77 10.00
CA ALA A 706 -7.56 4.21 11.15
C ALA A 706 -8.48 3.99 12.37
N ASP A 707 -9.80 4.06 12.19
CA ASP A 707 -10.82 4.04 13.25
C ASP A 707 -11.54 2.68 13.40
N ARG A 708 -11.05 1.62 12.74
CA ARG A 708 -11.59 0.23 12.84
C ARG A 708 -10.59 -0.81 13.31
N GLY A 709 -9.36 -0.43 13.62
CA GLY A 709 -8.47 -1.28 14.38
C GLY A 709 -7.11 -1.54 13.75
N PRO A 710 -7.00 -1.99 12.50
CA PRO A 710 -5.75 -1.86 11.76
C PRO A 710 -5.34 -0.39 11.73
N PHE A 711 -4.05 -0.13 11.87
CA PHE A 711 -3.57 1.21 12.22
C PHE A 711 -3.17 2.05 11.03
N TRP A 712 -3.08 1.45 9.85
CA TRP A 712 -2.76 2.15 8.61
C TRP A 712 -4.04 2.38 7.80
N GLY A 713 -4.27 3.60 7.32
CA GLY A 713 -5.42 3.88 6.45
C GLY A 713 -5.18 3.57 4.96
N GLY A 714 -4.09 2.88 4.63
CA GLY A 714 -3.65 2.68 3.25
C GLY A 714 -2.94 3.90 2.66
N VAL A 715 -2.66 3.86 1.36
CA VAL A 715 -1.98 4.94 0.64
C VAL A 715 -2.89 6.17 0.52
N THR A 716 -4.19 5.97 0.29
CA THR A 716 -5.20 7.05 0.26
C THR A 716 -6.09 6.99 1.51
N GLN A 717 -5.52 7.42 2.63
CA GLN A 717 -6.23 7.42 3.91
C GLN A 717 -7.27 8.55 4.00
N LEU A 718 -8.46 8.19 4.48
CA LEU A 718 -9.52 9.08 4.89
C LEU A 718 -9.56 9.23 6.42
N ALA A 719 -10.30 10.24 6.89
CA ALA A 719 -10.36 10.55 8.31
C ALA A 719 -11.09 9.48 9.13
N LYS A 720 -12.11 8.83 8.56
CA LYS A 720 -13.00 7.89 9.24
C LYS A 720 -13.63 6.91 8.25
N GLU A 721 -14.12 5.79 8.76
CA GLU A 721 -14.77 4.71 8.00
C GLU A 721 -15.93 5.22 7.13
N GLU A 722 -16.74 6.14 7.67
CA GLU A 722 -17.97 6.59 6.99
C GLU A 722 -17.69 7.41 5.73
N ASP A 723 -16.46 7.91 5.55
CA ASP A 723 -16.05 8.68 4.37
C ASP A 723 -15.64 7.77 3.19
N ARG A 724 -15.38 6.48 3.43
CA ARG A 724 -14.96 5.52 2.39
C ARG A 724 -16.02 5.33 1.31
N GLY A 725 -17.29 5.24 1.71
CA GLY A 725 -18.42 5.09 0.78
C GLY A 725 -18.53 6.25 -0.21
N PRO A 726 -18.60 7.51 0.26
CA PRO A 726 -18.56 8.69 -0.60
C PRO A 726 -17.34 8.78 -1.52
N ALA A 727 -16.14 8.44 -1.01
CA ALA A 727 -14.91 8.45 -1.82
C ALA A 727 -14.97 7.40 -2.95
N TYR A 728 -15.41 6.17 -2.63
CA TYR A 728 -15.65 5.12 -3.61
C TYR A 728 -16.62 5.57 -4.71
N ALA A 729 -17.77 6.12 -4.32
CA ALA A 729 -18.78 6.62 -5.25
C ALA A 729 -18.23 7.73 -6.17
N ASN A 730 -17.42 8.65 -5.62
CA ASN A 730 -16.77 9.69 -6.42
C ASN A 730 -15.79 9.09 -7.43
N PHE A 731 -14.93 8.17 -6.99
CA PHE A 731 -13.93 7.54 -7.86
C PHE A 731 -14.59 6.83 -9.05
N LEU A 732 -15.64 6.03 -8.81
CA LEU A 732 -16.40 5.35 -9.86
C LEU A 732 -17.03 6.32 -10.85
N LYS A 733 -17.63 7.41 -10.34
CA LYS A 733 -18.22 8.45 -11.18
C LYS A 733 -17.18 9.11 -12.09
N GLN A 734 -16.00 9.45 -11.54
CA GLN A 734 -14.93 10.06 -12.32
C GLN A 734 -14.30 9.08 -13.32
N ALA A 735 -14.21 7.80 -12.96
CA ALA A 735 -13.75 6.76 -13.88
C ALA A 735 -14.72 6.59 -15.06
N MET A 736 -16.02 6.54 -14.78
CA MET A 736 -17.06 6.39 -15.81
C MET A 736 -17.07 7.57 -16.80
N ASN A 737 -16.83 8.80 -16.32
CA ASN A 737 -16.79 10.00 -17.16
C ASN A 737 -15.62 9.99 -18.17
N GLU A 738 -14.60 9.16 -17.97
CA GLU A 738 -13.49 9.02 -18.90
C GLU A 738 -13.79 7.93 -19.96
N PRO A 739 -13.87 8.28 -21.26
CA PRO A 739 -14.22 7.33 -22.31
C PRO A 739 -13.20 6.21 -22.54
N SER A 740 -11.95 6.38 -22.12
CA SER A 740 -10.93 5.34 -22.25
C SER A 740 -10.98 4.29 -21.15
N ILE A 741 -11.59 4.57 -19.99
CA ILE A 741 -11.61 3.61 -18.87
C ILE A 741 -12.67 2.53 -19.13
N VAL A 742 -12.24 1.27 -19.06
CA VAL A 742 -13.08 0.08 -19.28
C VAL A 742 -13.30 -0.75 -18.00
N GLY A 743 -12.73 -0.33 -16.88
CA GLY A 743 -12.83 -1.04 -15.62
C GLY A 743 -12.10 -0.36 -14.46
N VAL A 744 -12.51 -0.70 -13.24
CA VAL A 744 -11.81 -0.35 -11.99
C VAL A 744 -11.82 -1.54 -11.04
N HIS A 745 -10.66 -1.84 -10.44
CA HIS A 745 -10.49 -2.96 -9.50
C HIS A 745 -10.09 -2.45 -8.12
N TRP A 746 -10.87 -2.81 -7.10
CA TRP A 746 -10.63 -2.44 -5.70
C TRP A 746 -9.49 -3.26 -5.08
N PHE A 747 -8.59 -2.60 -4.35
CA PHE A 747 -7.57 -3.25 -3.53
C PHE A 747 -7.87 -3.03 -2.03
N GLN A 748 -8.52 -3.94 -1.32
CA GLN A 748 -8.67 -5.35 -1.65
C GLN A 748 -9.83 -6.02 -0.88
N TYR A 749 -9.99 -7.34 -1.01
CA TYR A 749 -11.11 -8.06 -0.36
C TYR A 749 -11.09 -7.98 1.17
N LEU A 750 -9.97 -8.34 1.79
CA LEU A 750 -9.81 -8.38 3.24
C LEU A 750 -9.04 -7.16 3.78
N ASP A 751 -9.43 -6.73 4.99
CA ASP A 751 -8.55 -5.96 5.86
C ASP A 751 -7.30 -6.75 6.17
N GLN A 752 -6.19 -6.04 6.39
CA GLN A 752 -4.92 -6.66 6.76
C GLN A 752 -4.80 -6.87 8.28
N PRO A 753 -3.89 -7.74 8.75
CA PRO A 753 -3.71 -8.01 10.18
C PRO A 753 -3.26 -6.76 10.92
N VAL A 754 -3.78 -6.55 12.13
CA VAL A 754 -3.44 -5.40 12.99
C VAL A 754 -1.92 -5.26 13.19
N THR A 755 -1.20 -6.38 13.27
CA THR A 755 0.24 -6.46 13.51
C THR A 755 1.09 -6.68 12.24
N GLY A 756 0.51 -6.44 11.06
CA GLY A 756 1.20 -6.48 9.78
C GLY A 756 1.12 -7.84 9.10
N ARG A 757 0.82 -7.85 7.80
CA ARG A 757 0.88 -9.06 6.98
C ARG A 757 2.32 -9.55 6.80
N LEU A 758 2.49 -10.84 6.53
CA LEU A 758 3.82 -11.47 6.39
C LEU A 758 4.70 -10.79 5.35
N GLN A 759 4.13 -10.35 4.23
CA GLN A 759 4.89 -9.89 3.06
C GLN A 759 5.74 -8.65 3.35
N ASP A 760 5.18 -7.62 3.95
CA ASP A 760 5.79 -6.28 4.08
C ASP A 760 5.39 -5.53 5.38
N GLY A 761 4.62 -6.19 6.26
CA GLY A 761 4.15 -5.57 7.51
C GLY A 761 2.99 -4.60 7.33
N GLU A 762 2.37 -4.50 6.16
CA GLU A 762 1.17 -3.69 5.98
C GLU A 762 0.03 -4.16 6.90
N ASN A 763 -0.56 -3.20 7.63
CA ASN A 763 -1.62 -3.41 8.62
C ASN A 763 -2.77 -2.43 8.40
N GLY A 764 -3.27 -2.42 7.17
CA GLY A 764 -4.26 -1.50 6.66
C GLY A 764 -5.72 -1.89 6.89
N HIS A 765 -6.55 -0.87 7.18
CA HIS A 765 -8.00 -0.98 7.18
C HIS A 765 -8.57 -0.36 5.91
N PHE A 766 -8.77 -1.19 4.90
CA PHE A 766 -9.32 -0.82 3.59
C PHE A 766 -9.98 -2.03 2.90
N GLY A 767 -10.21 -3.13 3.60
CA GLY A 767 -10.94 -4.29 3.09
C GLY A 767 -12.43 -4.02 2.93
N LEU A 768 -13.08 -4.82 2.11
CA LEU A 768 -14.55 -4.94 2.12
C LEU A 768 -15.01 -5.76 3.33
N VAL A 769 -14.18 -6.69 3.77
CA VAL A 769 -14.42 -7.66 4.83
C VAL A 769 -13.33 -7.57 5.89
N GLY A 770 -13.71 -7.60 7.16
CA GLY A 770 -12.79 -7.60 8.29
C GLY A 770 -12.13 -8.97 8.53
N ILE A 771 -11.19 -9.01 9.47
CA ILE A 771 -10.48 -10.25 9.88
C ILE A 771 -11.42 -11.37 10.38
N THR A 772 -12.63 -11.03 10.80
CA THR A 772 -13.68 -11.95 11.28
C THR A 772 -14.55 -12.52 10.17
N ASP A 773 -14.19 -12.31 8.90
CA ASP A 773 -15.00 -12.66 7.73
C ASP A 773 -16.39 -12.01 7.73
N LEU A 774 -16.52 -10.82 8.34
CA LEU A 774 -17.75 -10.03 8.31
C LEU A 774 -17.55 -8.77 7.45
N PRO A 775 -18.52 -8.40 6.60
CA PRO A 775 -18.43 -7.18 5.81
C PRO A 775 -18.52 -5.93 6.68
N PHE A 776 -17.83 -4.87 6.29
CA PHE A 776 -18.07 -3.53 6.82
C PHE A 776 -19.38 -2.99 6.23
N GLN A 777 -20.50 -3.22 6.91
CA GLN A 777 -21.83 -3.15 6.29
C GLN A 777 -22.14 -1.77 5.69
N GLY A 778 -21.82 -0.69 6.41
CA GLY A 778 -22.07 0.67 5.92
C GLY A 778 -21.29 1.00 4.64
N PHE A 779 -20.05 0.50 4.55
CA PHE A 779 -19.23 0.65 3.36
C PHE A 779 -19.74 -0.24 2.21
N VAL A 780 -20.04 -1.52 2.47
CA VAL A 780 -20.55 -2.47 1.48
C VAL A 780 -21.89 -2.04 0.89
N ASP A 781 -22.80 -1.48 1.69
CA ASP A 781 -24.06 -0.92 1.18
C ASP A 781 -23.79 0.23 0.19
N SER A 782 -22.80 1.08 0.49
CA SER A 782 -22.39 2.20 -0.36
C SER A 782 -21.72 1.72 -1.65
N VAL A 783 -20.86 0.71 -1.56
CA VAL A 783 -20.23 0.04 -2.71
C VAL A 783 -21.31 -0.55 -3.62
N ARG A 784 -22.23 -1.33 -3.06
CA ARG A 784 -23.34 -1.92 -3.80
C ARG A 784 -24.15 -0.87 -4.56
N LYS A 785 -24.56 0.18 -3.86
CA LYS A 785 -25.33 1.28 -4.45
C LYS A 785 -24.56 1.96 -5.59
N SER A 786 -23.26 2.18 -5.40
CA SER A 786 -22.41 2.84 -6.40
C SER A 786 -22.20 1.97 -7.64
N ASN A 787 -21.94 0.67 -7.46
CA ASN A 787 -21.81 -0.29 -8.56
C ASN A 787 -23.08 -0.38 -9.41
N LEU A 788 -24.25 -0.51 -8.77
CA LEU A 788 -25.51 -0.53 -9.50
C LEU A 788 -25.79 0.78 -10.24
N ALA A 789 -25.60 1.92 -9.58
CA ALA A 789 -25.81 3.23 -10.19
C ALA A 789 -24.88 3.45 -11.39
N MET A 790 -23.64 2.95 -11.29
CA MET A 790 -22.67 3.00 -12.37
C MET A 790 -23.11 2.15 -13.56
N VAL A 791 -23.50 0.90 -13.35
CA VAL A 791 -24.01 0.02 -14.42
C VAL A 791 -25.22 0.67 -15.10
N ASP A 792 -26.16 1.22 -14.33
CA ASP A 792 -27.34 1.90 -14.86
C ASP A 792 -26.97 3.14 -15.69
N GLN A 793 -26.01 3.95 -15.23
CA GLN A 793 -25.57 5.14 -15.94
C GLN A 793 -24.82 4.79 -17.22
N TRP A 794 -23.85 3.89 -17.13
CA TRP A 794 -23.06 3.45 -18.26
C TRP A 794 -23.92 2.77 -19.33
N SER A 795 -24.94 2.01 -18.91
CA SER A 795 -25.96 1.45 -19.80
C SER A 795 -26.72 2.54 -20.57
N LYS A 796 -27.13 3.62 -19.90
CA LYS A 796 -27.80 4.76 -20.55
C LYS A 796 -26.88 5.47 -21.55
N GLU A 797 -25.60 5.61 -21.23
CA GLU A 797 -24.62 6.22 -22.15
C GLU A 797 -24.38 5.34 -23.38
N ALA A 798 -24.17 4.04 -23.18
CA ALA A 798 -24.02 3.09 -24.28
C ALA A 798 -25.28 2.99 -25.17
N GLY A 799 -26.47 3.15 -24.59
CA GLY A 799 -27.73 3.21 -25.35
C GLY A 799 -27.91 4.49 -26.19
N LYS A 800 -27.32 5.62 -25.80
CA LYS A 800 -27.39 6.87 -26.59
C LYS A 800 -26.59 6.77 -27.90
N GLY A 801 -25.41 6.14 -27.87
CA GLY A 801 -24.60 5.91 -29.07
C GLY A 801 -25.38 5.14 -30.15
N LYS A 802 -26.15 4.12 -29.74
CA LYS A 802 -27.06 3.38 -30.64
C LYS A 802 -28.12 4.28 -31.29
N ALA A 803 -28.80 5.13 -30.51
CA ALA A 803 -29.85 6.01 -31.04
C ALA A 803 -29.30 7.08 -32.00
N GLU A 804 -28.09 7.60 -31.75
CA GLU A 804 -27.44 8.57 -32.62
C GLU A 804 -26.91 7.92 -33.92
N ALA A 805 -26.36 6.71 -33.85
CA ALA A 805 -25.95 5.93 -35.01
C ALA A 805 -27.15 5.47 -35.89
N GLU A 806 -28.26 5.05 -35.27
CA GLU A 806 -29.51 4.73 -35.97
C GLU A 806 -30.10 5.98 -36.65
N LYS A 807 -30.02 7.15 -36.01
CA LYS A 807 -30.45 8.43 -36.61
C LYS A 807 -29.55 8.86 -37.77
N ALA A 808 -28.23 8.74 -37.63
CA ALA A 808 -27.29 9.04 -38.71
C ALA A 808 -27.43 8.10 -39.92
N SER A 809 -27.72 6.82 -39.69
CA SER A 809 -28.00 5.85 -40.75
C SER A 809 -29.38 6.06 -41.40
N HIS A 810 -30.39 6.47 -40.64
CA HIS A 810 -31.69 6.88 -41.18
C HIS A 810 -31.61 8.16 -42.00
N ASP A 811 -30.81 9.14 -41.60
CA ASP A 811 -30.59 10.37 -42.37
C ASP A 811 -29.78 10.08 -43.66
N ALA A 812 -28.83 9.14 -43.62
CA ALA A 812 -28.11 8.66 -44.80
C ALA A 812 -28.98 7.83 -45.76
N ALA A 813 -29.98 7.10 -45.24
CA ALA A 813 -30.95 6.35 -46.04
C ALA A 813 -32.12 7.22 -46.55
N GLY A 814 -32.53 8.24 -45.80
CA GLY A 814 -33.55 9.22 -46.18
C GLY A 814 -33.10 10.15 -47.31
N GLY A 815 -31.79 10.31 -47.52
CA GLY A 815 -31.22 11.00 -48.69
C GLY A 815 -31.27 10.23 -50.01
N ARG A 816 -31.81 8.99 -50.04
CA ARG A 816 -31.95 8.16 -51.25
C ARG A 816 -33.39 7.68 -51.47
N GLN A 817 -34.36 8.58 -51.42
CA GLN A 817 -35.66 8.36 -52.07
C GLN A 817 -36.16 9.67 -52.65
N GLY A 818 -35.78 9.94 -53.89
CA GLY A 818 -36.25 11.12 -54.60
C GLY A 818 -35.49 11.43 -55.88
N ASP A 819 -35.24 10.45 -56.75
CA ASP A 819 -35.27 10.77 -58.18
C ASP A 819 -35.36 9.52 -59.07
N ALA A 820 -36.56 9.29 -59.62
CA ALA A 820 -36.74 8.45 -60.79
C ALA A 820 -38.00 8.90 -61.53
N GLY A 821 -37.85 9.84 -62.46
CA GLY A 821 -38.83 10.01 -63.52
C GLY A 821 -38.85 11.37 -64.21
N LYS A 822 -38.12 11.49 -65.33
CA LYS A 822 -38.66 11.77 -66.69
C LYS A 822 -37.56 12.31 -67.62
N GLY A 823 -37.47 11.71 -68.81
CA GLY A 823 -36.53 12.08 -69.88
C GLY A 823 -36.86 13.42 -70.56
N PRO A 824 -35.93 13.98 -71.36
CA PRO A 824 -36.09 15.29 -71.95
C PRO A 824 -36.86 15.23 -73.28
N GLY A 825 -37.96 15.97 -73.34
CA GLY A 825 -38.61 16.39 -74.58
C GLY A 825 -38.01 17.72 -75.07
N GLN A 826 -37.79 17.80 -76.37
CA GLN A 826 -37.44 19.01 -77.12
C GLN A 826 -38.49 20.12 -76.95
N GLY A 827 -38.06 21.38 -77.06
CA GLY A 827 -38.93 22.45 -77.55
C GLY A 827 -38.74 23.81 -76.89
N ALA A 828 -37.94 24.64 -77.56
CA ALA A 828 -37.94 26.09 -77.65
C ALA A 828 -38.95 26.94 -76.84
N GLY A 829 -38.46 28.09 -76.35
CA GLY A 829 -39.22 29.34 -76.49
C GLY A 829 -39.30 30.25 -75.25
N GLN A 830 -38.39 31.23 -75.21
CA GLN A 830 -38.64 32.64 -74.88
C GLN A 830 -39.24 33.10 -73.53
N ALA A 831 -38.44 33.97 -72.91
CA ALA A 831 -38.74 35.37 -72.51
C ALA A 831 -39.15 35.68 -71.05
N GLY A 832 -38.40 36.66 -70.50
CA GLY A 832 -38.75 37.56 -69.39
C GLY A 832 -38.61 36.93 -68.01
N GLY A 833 -37.86 37.44 -67.05
CA GLY A 833 -37.35 38.79 -66.81
C GLY A 833 -37.75 39.21 -65.39
N HIS A 834 -36.75 39.53 -64.55
CA HIS A 834 -36.84 40.31 -63.29
C HIS A 834 -37.74 39.72 -62.17
N SER A 835 -37.50 39.88 -60.87
CA SER A 835 -36.54 40.62 -60.04
C SER A 835 -36.76 40.19 -58.58
N ALA A 836 -35.77 40.50 -57.73
CA ALA A 836 -35.89 40.93 -56.34
C ALA A 836 -36.32 39.86 -55.31
N ASP A 837 -35.39 39.44 -54.45
CA ASP A 837 -35.13 40.03 -53.10
C ASP A 837 -35.95 39.21 -52.08
N GLY A 838 -35.42 38.78 -50.94
CA GLY A 838 -34.20 39.10 -50.24
C GLY A 838 -34.38 38.63 -48.79
N HIS A 839 -33.23 38.42 -48.14
CA HIS A 839 -32.99 37.99 -46.76
C HIS A 839 -32.97 36.48 -46.48
#